data_AF-A0A1H1LIM7-F1
#
_entry.id   AF-A0A1H1LIM7-F1
#
_cell.length_a   1.000
_cell.length_b   1.000
_cell.length_c   1.000
_cell.angle_alpha   90.00
_cell.angle_beta   90.00
_cell.angle_gamma   90.00
#
_symmetry.space_group_name_H-M   'P 1'
#
loop_
_entity.id
_entity.type
_entity.pdbx_description
1 polymer ?
#
loop_
_entity_poly.entity_id
_entity_poly.type
_entity_poly.pdbx_seq_one_letter_code
_entity_poly.pdbx_strand_id
1 'polypeptide(L)'
;MPRTATPAPFRRAARVVVTAALALAAGAAPLLVLPGAAWADTQLVVDGFDRSVASGWGKPDTGSAWTGISGGSATSVGGSEGRVSKIQGGRSFKAYQGAVSVRDTVLRAEFTVPVSRNFQYSIEARRQADGSAYSARARIDAAGVLHVDLYRTDGAGRQTVLKEMTLASQVPVGRQLVVKLSATGTDPVIARAKVYVKGATEPGWQVTALDRTGAITGRGHTGLQAYNGAGNPTVDLTTQAFVVSDVAADLAPAHVEGDTTDTAAPLAVRHGAGPVGSARYPVPSDALFVSPTGSDTNPGTEDQPFRTLGKAVTRNWSGQTIVLRAGSYHESVLVAPGRAATIQPYPGEAVWFDGTRAVTGFAPSGRAFVAPWDVALDSSPTYTKGAPDGTTPGWRWIDPEHPMAAHPDMVWLDGVELEQVASLGQVVPGTFFVDRGSKKLYLGSDPAGRSVRSSDLQSAFSLRAPGTVLRGFGIRRYADSVWQQGVVTSYFERMTLDNMTVLDSATGGIGMFKPGSVIRNTTVDGSGQVGIHANQADGLLLDDVSVTDSNDERFNPAPSAGGIKITQTRGITLRDSEIRRTHGSQFWTDQSVFNVDVVNNEIIGSTRFGIVLEISSTGTVVDNVIADNAADGVLVANTDKVSIWNNTIVRNRRAIAFTQDSRRIEQLQVSGHDARRPQPDLAMPWVIGNSSVGNNVLAAGHDATSVLAVESYALVHDAGKLKITSNGNVFSQTALGVPNATATWARQGEQPMQFVLLDDYRDSTGQERTSINPLATTPVDAGFRLRAGIASRTAEVAQPLPAHVAVKAGLSSGARTLGAAARPAS
;
A
#
# COMPACT_ATOMS: atom_id res chain seq x y z
N MET A 1 -81.55 4.67 41.59
CA MET A 1 -81.35 3.27 41.17
C MET A 1 -81.58 3.18 39.67
N PRO A 2 -80.81 2.40 38.89
CA PRO A 2 -79.37 2.58 38.61
C PRO A 2 -79.11 2.41 37.07
N ARG A 3 -77.91 2.37 36.44
CA ARG A 3 -76.52 2.01 36.77
C ARG A 3 -75.54 2.63 35.73
N THR A 4 -74.42 3.20 36.21
CA THR A 4 -72.99 3.08 35.78
C THR A 4 -72.65 2.92 34.28
N ALA A 5 -71.66 3.62 33.68
CA ALA A 5 -70.30 3.89 34.20
C ALA A 5 -69.56 5.07 33.50
N THR A 6 -68.79 5.82 34.29
CA THR A 6 -67.63 6.70 33.96
C THR A 6 -66.30 5.93 34.15
N PRO A 7 -65.06 6.41 33.84
CA PRO A 7 -64.56 7.80 33.60
C PRO A 7 -63.69 7.96 32.30
N ALA A 8 -63.49 9.14 31.69
CA ALA A 8 -62.85 10.41 32.05
C ALA A 8 -61.29 10.46 31.91
N PRO A 9 -60.71 11.64 31.58
CA PRO A 9 -59.55 11.84 30.68
C PRO A 9 -58.26 12.33 31.37
N PHE A 10 -57.05 12.13 30.82
CA PHE A 10 -55.86 12.84 31.33
C PHE A 10 -54.74 13.14 30.30
N ARG A 11 -54.52 14.46 30.13
CA ARG A 11 -53.27 15.24 30.12
C ARG A 11 -52.01 14.69 29.41
N ARG A 12 -51.57 15.47 28.41
CA ARG A 12 -50.23 15.47 27.83
C ARG A 12 -49.16 15.75 28.89
N ALA A 13 -48.18 14.85 28.98
CA ALA A 13 -46.87 15.12 29.56
C ALA A 13 -45.82 14.82 28.47
N ALA A 14 -44.94 15.78 28.22
CA ALA A 14 -43.80 15.63 27.34
C ALA A 14 -42.80 14.63 27.93
N ARG A 15 -42.33 13.69 27.11
CA ARG A 15 -41.14 12.89 27.39
C ARG A 15 -40.18 13.01 26.21
N VAL A 16 -39.01 13.55 26.52
CA VAL A 16 -37.77 13.43 25.77
C VAL A 16 -37.50 11.93 25.54
N VAL A 17 -37.32 11.53 24.28
CA VAL A 17 -36.84 10.19 23.93
C VAL A 17 -35.43 10.36 23.39
N VAL A 18 -34.46 9.96 24.22
CA VAL A 18 -33.08 9.67 23.83
C VAL A 18 -33.11 8.36 23.04
N THR A 19 -32.70 8.38 21.78
CA THR A 19 -32.54 7.16 20.97
C THR A 19 -31.11 6.66 21.14
N ALA A 20 -30.94 5.65 22.00
CA ALA A 20 -29.69 4.90 22.13
C ALA A 20 -29.55 3.93 20.94
N ALA A 21 -28.46 4.04 20.18
CA ALA A 21 -28.07 3.05 19.17
C ALA A 21 -27.38 1.88 19.88
N LEU A 22 -28.03 0.70 19.86
CA LEU A 22 -27.43 -0.55 20.33
C LEU A 22 -26.45 -1.09 19.29
N ALA A 23 -25.20 -1.27 19.69
CA ALA A 23 -24.24 -2.13 19.03
C ALA A 23 -24.69 -3.60 19.16
N LEU A 24 -24.64 -4.35 18.06
CA LEU A 24 -24.71 -5.81 18.09
C LEU A 24 -23.69 -6.44 17.16
N ALA A 25 -22.99 -7.42 17.73
CA ALA A 25 -21.81 -8.08 17.25
C ALA A 25 -22.02 -8.83 15.92
N ALA A 26 -21.07 -8.65 14.99
CA ALA A 26 -20.92 -9.51 13.83
C ALA A 26 -20.05 -10.73 14.18
N GLY A 27 -20.55 -11.92 13.86
CA GLY A 27 -19.85 -13.19 14.03
C GLY A 27 -18.57 -13.25 13.19
N ALA A 28 -17.48 -13.64 13.86
CA ALA A 28 -16.17 -13.82 13.25
C ALA A 28 -16.15 -15.03 12.30
N ALA A 29 -15.74 -14.80 11.05
CA ALA A 29 -15.15 -15.84 10.22
C ALA A 29 -13.62 -15.81 10.44
N PRO A 30 -12.93 -16.96 10.52
CA PRO A 30 -11.48 -16.98 10.66
C PRO A 30 -10.86 -16.59 9.31
N LEU A 31 -10.19 -15.45 9.27
CA LEU A 31 -9.35 -15.06 8.13
C LEU A 31 -7.97 -15.69 8.29
N LEU A 32 -7.57 -16.42 7.25
CA LEU A 32 -6.28 -17.03 7.05
C LEU A 32 -5.15 -16.01 7.31
N VAL A 33 -4.26 -16.33 8.25
CA VAL A 33 -2.92 -15.76 8.31
C VAL A 33 -2.21 -16.15 7.02
N LEU A 34 -1.94 -15.20 6.12
CA LEU A 34 -1.21 -15.46 4.89
C LEU A 34 0.32 -15.37 5.14
N PRO A 35 1.11 -16.31 4.58
CA PRO A 35 2.57 -16.33 4.73
C PRO A 35 3.24 -15.25 3.88
N GLY A 36 4.30 -14.66 4.44
CA GLY A 36 5.05 -13.56 3.85
C GLY A 36 5.90 -13.88 2.61
N ALA A 37 6.35 -12.78 2.01
CA ALA A 37 7.04 -12.58 0.74
C ALA A 37 8.34 -13.42 0.47
N ALA A 38 8.38 -14.12 -0.67
CA ALA A 38 9.44 -14.58 -1.61
C ALA A 38 10.13 -13.56 -2.54
N TRP A 39 11.25 -12.98 -2.08
CA TRP A 39 12.29 -12.16 -2.69
C TRP A 39 12.85 -12.60 -4.06
N ALA A 40 13.38 -11.67 -4.87
CA ALA A 40 14.07 -11.96 -6.13
C ALA A 40 15.51 -12.36 -5.82
N ASP A 41 15.76 -13.66 -5.77
CA ASP A 41 17.05 -14.18 -5.33
C ASP A 41 18.11 -14.09 -6.44
N THR A 42 19.31 -13.60 -6.10
CA THR A 42 20.48 -13.65 -7.00
C THR A 42 21.02 -15.08 -7.04
N GLN A 43 21.03 -15.74 -8.19
CA GLN A 43 21.59 -17.09 -8.33
C GLN A 43 23.12 -17.08 -8.19
N LEU A 44 23.62 -17.63 -7.09
CA LEU A 44 25.05 -17.70 -6.75
C LEU A 44 25.71 -18.99 -7.26
N VAL A 45 24.93 -20.08 -7.33
CA VAL A 45 25.36 -21.35 -7.92
C VAL A 45 24.22 -21.86 -8.80
N VAL A 46 24.56 -22.29 -10.00
CA VAL A 46 23.69 -22.99 -10.93
C VAL A 46 24.51 -24.10 -11.52
N ASP A 47 24.04 -25.32 -11.37
CA ASP A 47 24.64 -26.49 -11.98
C ASP A 47 23.54 -27.35 -12.60
N GLY A 48 23.37 -27.27 -13.91
CA GLY A 48 22.56 -28.19 -14.71
C GLY A 48 23.28 -29.50 -15.04
N PHE A 49 24.56 -29.62 -14.65
CA PHE A 49 25.43 -30.75 -14.98
C PHE A 49 25.59 -30.98 -16.50
N ASP A 50 25.43 -29.92 -17.29
CA ASP A 50 25.49 -29.92 -18.76
C ASP A 50 26.93 -29.97 -19.29
N ARG A 51 27.72 -30.91 -18.75
CA ARG A 51 29.13 -31.12 -19.08
C ARG A 51 29.50 -32.60 -19.03
N SER A 52 30.67 -32.94 -19.56
CA SER A 52 31.23 -34.29 -19.44
C SER A 52 32.56 -34.26 -18.68
N VAL A 53 32.61 -34.95 -17.54
CA VAL A 53 33.81 -35.04 -16.70
C VAL A 53 33.99 -36.49 -16.27
N ALA A 54 35.16 -37.08 -16.53
CA ALA A 54 35.43 -38.50 -16.29
C ALA A 54 35.67 -38.86 -14.80
N SER A 55 36.06 -37.87 -13.98
CA SER A 55 36.28 -38.02 -12.54
C SER A 55 35.89 -36.73 -11.79
N GLY A 56 35.14 -36.86 -10.71
CA GLY A 56 34.60 -35.72 -9.97
C GLY A 56 33.41 -35.06 -10.67
N TRP A 57 32.94 -33.94 -10.11
CA TRP A 57 31.88 -33.14 -10.72
C TRP A 57 32.37 -31.87 -11.41
N GLY A 58 33.63 -31.45 -11.21
CA GLY A 58 34.18 -30.25 -11.86
C GLY A 58 33.48 -28.96 -11.43
N LYS A 59 33.55 -27.93 -12.28
CA LYS A 59 32.96 -26.61 -12.03
C LYS A 59 31.51 -26.54 -12.54
N PRO A 60 30.55 -26.04 -11.73
CA PRO A 60 29.19 -25.73 -12.16
C PRO A 60 29.13 -24.56 -13.16
N ASP A 61 27.96 -24.30 -13.72
CA ASP A 61 27.71 -23.20 -14.68
C ASP A 61 27.96 -21.83 -14.02
N THR A 62 27.52 -21.68 -12.77
CA THR A 62 27.90 -20.57 -11.89
C THR A 62 28.32 -21.10 -10.51
N GLY A 63 29.26 -20.42 -9.85
CA GLY A 63 29.86 -20.87 -8.59
C GLY A 63 31.29 -21.41 -8.75
N SER A 64 31.71 -22.25 -7.81
CA SER A 64 33.08 -22.79 -7.74
C SER A 64 33.11 -24.29 -7.95
N ALA A 65 34.29 -24.83 -8.25
CA ALA A 65 34.46 -26.28 -8.40
C ALA A 65 33.89 -27.02 -7.18
N TRP A 66 33.16 -28.11 -7.44
CA TRP A 66 32.66 -28.96 -6.35
C TRP A 66 33.83 -29.52 -5.55
N THR A 67 33.74 -29.39 -4.22
CA THR A 67 34.77 -29.79 -3.25
C THR A 67 34.19 -30.77 -2.23
N GLY A 68 35.06 -31.42 -1.45
CA GLY A 68 34.63 -32.34 -0.41
C GLY A 68 33.82 -33.55 -0.92
N ILE A 69 33.92 -33.84 -2.23
CA ILE A 69 33.25 -34.96 -2.87
C ILE A 69 33.77 -36.25 -2.23
N SER A 70 32.92 -36.94 -1.49
CA SER A 70 33.28 -38.13 -0.73
C SER A 70 32.13 -39.12 -0.67
N GLY A 71 32.45 -40.42 -0.68
CA GLY A 71 31.48 -41.50 -0.79
C GLY A 71 31.21 -41.97 -2.22
N GLY A 72 30.82 -43.24 -2.38
CA GLY A 72 30.79 -43.92 -3.67
C GLY A 72 32.19 -44.36 -4.15
N SER A 73 32.24 -45.16 -5.21
CA SER A 73 33.51 -45.67 -5.79
C SER A 73 34.00 -44.88 -7.01
N ALA A 74 33.12 -44.11 -7.66
CA ALA A 74 33.49 -43.19 -8.74
C ALA A 74 32.42 -42.10 -8.88
N THR A 75 32.86 -40.88 -9.23
CA THR A 75 32.00 -39.73 -9.53
C THR A 75 32.32 -39.19 -10.92
N SER A 76 31.30 -38.79 -11.66
CA SER A 76 31.45 -38.26 -13.02
C SER A 76 30.29 -37.32 -13.36
N VAL A 77 30.38 -36.61 -14.48
CA VAL A 77 29.27 -35.87 -15.08
C VAL A 77 29.04 -36.38 -16.50
N GLY A 78 27.79 -36.69 -16.83
CA GLY A 78 27.40 -37.34 -18.09
C GLY A 78 26.40 -36.54 -18.91
N GLY A 79 26.77 -35.31 -19.30
CA GLY A 79 26.06 -34.51 -20.29
C GLY A 79 24.81 -33.75 -19.80
N SER A 80 24.18 -34.21 -18.71
CA SER A 80 23.09 -33.48 -18.03
C SER A 80 22.85 -33.99 -16.59
N GLU A 81 23.79 -34.75 -16.03
CA GLU A 81 23.65 -35.41 -14.72
C GLU A 81 24.99 -35.58 -14.02
N GLY A 82 25.07 -35.14 -12.76
CA GLY A 82 26.11 -35.54 -11.83
C GLY A 82 25.85 -36.95 -11.34
N ARG A 83 26.83 -37.85 -11.50
CA ARG A 83 26.70 -39.26 -11.15
C ARG A 83 27.62 -39.60 -9.98
N VAL A 84 27.11 -40.44 -9.08
CA VAL A 84 27.88 -41.10 -8.03
C VAL A 84 27.58 -42.58 -8.12
N SER A 85 28.62 -43.38 -8.34
CA SER A 85 28.47 -44.82 -8.48
C SER A 85 28.86 -45.57 -7.21
N LYS A 86 28.19 -46.70 -7.00
CA LYS A 86 28.45 -47.67 -5.93
C LYS A 86 28.43 -47.10 -4.50
N ILE A 87 27.40 -46.34 -4.14
CA ILE A 87 27.15 -45.97 -2.75
C ILE A 87 26.68 -47.23 -1.99
N GLN A 88 27.54 -47.78 -1.14
CA GLN A 88 27.24 -48.97 -0.35
C GLN A 88 26.15 -48.71 0.69
N GLY A 89 25.38 -49.75 1.05
CA GLY A 89 24.42 -49.67 2.15
C GLY A 89 25.10 -49.28 3.47
N GLY A 90 24.48 -48.37 4.21
CA GLY A 90 25.02 -47.78 5.43
C GLY A 90 26.08 -46.70 5.20
N ARG A 91 26.27 -46.24 3.95
CA ARG A 91 27.24 -45.19 3.62
C ARG A 91 26.56 -43.94 3.04
N SER A 92 27.22 -42.80 3.23
CA SER A 92 26.81 -41.51 2.68
C SER A 92 27.69 -41.08 1.52
N PHE A 93 27.11 -40.23 0.68
CA PHE A 93 27.80 -39.37 -0.27
C PHE A 93 27.65 -37.91 0.16
N LYS A 94 28.67 -37.08 -0.06
CA LYS A 94 28.65 -35.64 0.22
C LYS A 94 29.38 -34.87 -0.89
N ALA A 95 28.90 -33.67 -1.21
CA ALA A 95 29.58 -32.73 -2.09
C ALA A 95 29.22 -31.28 -1.69
N TYR A 96 30.19 -30.37 -1.77
CA TYR A 96 30.07 -29.01 -1.26
C TYR A 96 30.50 -27.93 -2.26
N GLN A 97 29.82 -26.79 -2.18
CA GLN A 97 30.20 -25.54 -2.81
C GLN A 97 31.00 -24.70 -1.80
N GLY A 98 32.24 -25.11 -1.55
CA GLY A 98 33.09 -24.60 -0.46
C GLY A 98 33.58 -23.16 -0.59
N ALA A 99 33.32 -22.47 -1.71
CA ALA A 99 33.67 -21.06 -1.89
C ALA A 99 32.44 -20.13 -1.93
N VAL A 100 31.22 -20.68 -1.87
CA VAL A 100 29.99 -19.90 -1.78
C VAL A 100 29.53 -19.89 -0.33
N SER A 101 29.33 -18.70 0.24
CA SER A 101 28.93 -18.50 1.64
C SER A 101 27.72 -17.58 1.70
N VAL A 102 26.61 -18.09 2.24
CA VAL A 102 25.28 -17.45 2.20
C VAL A 102 24.66 -17.34 3.58
N ARG A 103 23.92 -16.25 3.83
CA ARG A 103 23.08 -16.10 5.03
C ARG A 103 21.63 -16.37 4.65
N ASP A 104 21.04 -15.49 3.85
CA ASP A 104 19.63 -15.54 3.50
C ASP A 104 19.53 -16.21 2.14
N THR A 105 19.01 -17.43 2.07
CA THR A 105 19.19 -18.25 0.88
C THR A 105 18.02 -19.17 0.58
N VAL A 106 17.84 -19.47 -0.71
CA VAL A 106 17.01 -20.56 -1.20
C VAL A 106 17.87 -21.51 -2.02
N LEU A 107 17.85 -22.79 -1.67
CA LEU A 107 18.52 -23.86 -2.39
C LEU A 107 17.49 -24.76 -3.06
N ARG A 108 17.86 -25.29 -4.22
CA ARG A 108 17.08 -26.27 -4.99
C ARG A 108 18.02 -27.35 -5.51
N ALA A 109 17.65 -28.61 -5.36
CA ALA A 109 18.33 -29.70 -6.02
C ALA A 109 17.34 -30.71 -6.60
N GLU A 110 17.77 -31.40 -7.65
CA GLU A 110 17.02 -32.46 -8.29
C GLU A 110 17.80 -33.77 -8.26
N PHE A 111 17.13 -34.88 -7.95
CA PHE A 111 17.73 -36.20 -8.03
C PHE A 111 16.75 -37.24 -8.56
N THR A 112 17.29 -38.32 -9.14
CA THR A 112 16.49 -39.49 -9.51
C THR A 112 16.49 -40.49 -8.36
N VAL A 113 15.31 -40.96 -7.97
CA VAL A 113 15.14 -41.96 -6.90
C VAL A 113 15.88 -43.24 -7.30
N PRO A 114 16.91 -43.66 -6.55
CA PRO A 114 17.70 -44.84 -6.89
C PRO A 114 16.94 -46.13 -6.55
N VAL A 115 17.45 -47.27 -7.03
CA VAL A 115 16.92 -48.61 -6.69
C VAL A 115 17.31 -48.97 -5.26
N SER A 116 16.73 -48.28 -4.28
CA SER A 116 17.01 -48.43 -2.85
C SER A 116 15.70 -48.45 -2.06
N ARG A 117 15.65 -49.29 -1.02
CA ARG A 117 14.67 -49.14 0.07
C ARG A 117 15.31 -48.22 1.11
N ASN A 118 14.62 -47.39 1.87
CA ASN A 118 15.27 -46.53 2.88
C ASN A 118 16.45 -45.66 2.36
N PHE A 119 16.16 -44.63 1.56
CA PHE A 119 17.14 -43.72 0.98
C PHE A 119 16.89 -42.28 1.41
N GLN A 120 17.95 -41.50 1.56
CA GLN A 120 17.86 -40.09 1.94
C GLN A 120 18.67 -39.23 0.99
N TYR A 121 18.09 -38.10 0.58
CA TYR A 121 18.77 -37.04 -0.16
C TYR A 121 18.54 -35.71 0.54
N SER A 122 19.60 -35.02 0.91
CA SER A 122 19.53 -33.73 1.62
C SER A 122 20.32 -32.65 0.91
N ILE A 123 19.86 -31.42 1.06
CA ILE A 123 20.61 -30.20 0.74
C ILE A 123 20.85 -29.40 2.03
N GLU A 124 22.00 -28.73 2.09
CA GLU A 124 22.48 -28.04 3.30
C GLU A 124 22.71 -26.55 3.03
N ALA A 125 22.27 -25.71 3.97
CA ALA A 125 22.47 -24.26 3.98
C ALA A 125 23.16 -23.81 5.27
N ARG A 126 23.88 -22.69 5.20
CA ARG A 126 24.63 -22.08 6.31
C ARG A 126 25.60 -23.05 7.00
N ARG A 127 26.22 -23.96 6.25
CA ARG A 127 27.16 -24.93 6.82
C ARG A 127 28.41 -24.21 7.36
N GLN A 128 28.62 -24.33 8.67
CA GLN A 128 29.74 -23.71 9.39
C GLN A 128 30.99 -24.60 9.37
N ALA A 129 32.11 -24.05 9.83
CA ALA A 129 33.39 -24.77 9.91
C ALA A 129 33.34 -25.95 10.89
N ASP A 130 32.55 -25.85 11.97
CA ASP A 130 32.33 -26.92 12.96
C ASP A 130 31.39 -28.04 12.45
N GLY A 131 30.82 -27.88 11.25
CA GLY A 131 29.90 -28.84 10.65
C GLY A 131 28.42 -28.61 10.99
N SER A 132 28.08 -27.57 11.77
CA SER A 132 26.69 -27.20 11.99
C SER A 132 26.04 -26.67 10.70
N ALA A 133 24.78 -27.04 10.45
CA ALA A 133 24.03 -26.62 9.25
C ALA A 133 22.51 -26.78 9.42
N TYR A 134 21.74 -26.09 8.56
CA TYR A 134 20.34 -26.42 8.30
C TYR A 134 20.23 -27.34 7.08
N SER A 135 19.31 -28.30 7.13
CA SER A 135 19.11 -29.26 6.04
C SER A 135 17.63 -29.51 5.73
N ALA A 136 17.31 -29.56 4.43
CA ALA A 136 16.08 -30.17 3.94
C ALA A 136 16.39 -31.58 3.42
N ARG A 137 15.61 -32.58 3.81
CA ARG A 137 15.80 -33.98 3.43
C ARG A 137 14.54 -34.57 2.82
N ALA A 138 14.70 -35.12 1.61
CA ALA A 138 13.80 -36.13 1.06
C ALA A 138 14.19 -37.48 1.65
N ARG A 139 13.34 -38.04 2.51
CA ARG A 139 13.54 -39.37 3.10
C ARG A 139 12.51 -40.33 2.54
N ILE A 140 12.98 -41.37 1.87
CA ILE A 140 12.17 -42.46 1.35
C ILE A 140 12.36 -43.62 2.30
N ASP A 141 11.32 -44.07 2.98
CA ASP A 141 11.45 -45.15 3.96
C ASP A 141 11.45 -46.55 3.33
N ALA A 142 11.47 -47.60 4.15
CA ALA A 142 11.49 -48.99 3.68
C ALA A 142 10.21 -49.42 2.94
N ALA A 143 9.09 -48.72 3.15
CA ALA A 143 7.82 -48.93 2.45
C ALA A 143 7.72 -48.12 1.14
N GLY A 144 8.71 -47.28 0.85
CA GLY A 144 8.74 -46.39 -0.32
C GLY A 144 7.98 -45.09 -0.11
N VAL A 145 7.53 -44.79 1.11
CA VAL A 145 6.81 -43.55 1.45
C VAL A 145 7.81 -42.40 1.47
N LEU A 146 7.44 -41.27 0.85
CA LEU A 146 8.26 -40.06 0.85
C LEU A 146 7.89 -39.14 2.00
N HIS A 147 8.91 -38.69 2.71
CA HIS A 147 8.86 -37.71 3.79
C HIS A 147 9.74 -36.51 3.44
N VAL A 148 9.35 -35.33 3.91
CA VAL A 148 10.22 -34.15 4.01
C VAL A 148 10.56 -33.89 5.45
N ASP A 149 11.86 -33.85 5.76
CA ASP A 149 12.37 -33.45 7.06
C ASP A 149 13.13 -32.13 6.93
N LEU A 150 12.86 -31.20 7.84
CA LEU A 150 13.67 -30.01 8.07
C LEU A 150 14.38 -30.19 9.41
N TYR A 151 15.72 -30.23 9.40
CA TYR A 151 16.51 -30.46 10.60
C TYR A 151 17.74 -29.55 10.68
N ARG A 152 18.23 -29.37 11.91
CA ARG A 152 19.49 -28.69 12.21
C ARG A 152 20.51 -29.71 12.70
N THR A 153 21.75 -29.60 12.25
CA THR A 153 22.90 -30.33 12.80
C THR A 153 23.74 -29.35 13.61
N ASP A 154 24.16 -29.72 14.83
CA ASP A 154 25.10 -28.92 15.62
C ASP A 154 26.57 -29.34 15.38
N GLY A 155 27.53 -28.59 15.94
CA GLY A 155 28.97 -28.87 15.77
C GLY A 155 29.45 -30.20 16.37
N ALA A 156 28.62 -30.87 17.18
CA ALA A 156 28.89 -32.23 17.66
C ALA A 156 28.31 -33.31 16.72
N GLY A 157 27.66 -32.91 15.63
CA GLY A 157 27.02 -33.80 14.66
C GLY A 157 25.63 -34.28 15.08
N ARG A 158 25.03 -33.71 16.14
CA ARG A 158 23.70 -34.11 16.59
C ARG A 158 22.63 -33.49 15.70
N GLN A 159 21.76 -34.32 15.14
CA GLN A 159 20.62 -33.87 14.35
C GLN A 159 19.39 -33.61 15.25
N THR A 160 18.80 -32.43 15.10
CA THR A 160 17.53 -32.03 15.70
C THR A 160 16.51 -31.81 14.59
N VAL A 161 15.49 -32.66 14.50
CA VAL A 161 14.39 -32.45 13.56
C VAL A 161 13.54 -31.27 14.06
N LEU A 162 13.45 -30.23 13.24
CA LEU A 162 12.67 -29.03 13.55
C LEU A 162 11.22 -29.21 13.11
N LYS A 163 11.01 -29.87 11.97
CA LYS A 163 9.68 -30.21 11.44
C LYS A 163 9.79 -31.38 10.45
N GLU A 164 8.77 -32.22 10.40
CA GLU A 164 8.65 -33.29 9.40
C GLU A 164 7.22 -33.39 8.85
N MET A 165 7.08 -33.93 7.64
CA MET A 165 5.79 -34.21 7.01
C MET A 165 5.89 -35.40 6.04
N THR A 166 4.90 -36.29 6.08
CA THR A 166 4.71 -37.38 5.10
C THR A 166 3.98 -36.83 3.87
N LEU A 167 4.51 -37.06 2.67
CA LEU A 167 4.06 -36.40 1.43
C LEU A 167 3.30 -37.28 0.45
N ALA A 168 3.58 -38.60 0.40
CA ALA A 168 2.94 -39.53 -0.52
C ALA A 168 2.98 -40.97 -0.01
N SER A 169 1.98 -41.79 -0.34
CA SER A 169 1.88 -43.18 0.11
C SER A 169 2.96 -44.09 -0.48
N GLN A 170 3.45 -43.86 -1.72
CA GLN A 170 4.65 -44.50 -2.29
C GLN A 170 5.26 -43.64 -3.42
N VAL A 171 6.60 -43.49 -3.47
CA VAL A 171 7.32 -42.86 -4.60
C VAL A 171 8.10 -43.94 -5.37
N PRO A 172 7.82 -44.13 -6.67
CA PRO A 172 8.51 -45.14 -7.48
C PRO A 172 10.01 -44.84 -7.70
N VAL A 173 10.79 -45.92 -7.83
CA VAL A 173 12.16 -45.87 -8.33
C VAL A 173 12.21 -45.23 -9.71
N GLY A 174 13.27 -44.47 -9.99
CA GLY A 174 13.45 -43.76 -11.27
C GLY A 174 12.67 -42.46 -11.38
N ARG A 175 11.85 -42.10 -10.38
CA ARG A 175 11.17 -40.79 -10.38
C ARG A 175 12.15 -39.68 -10.04
N GLN A 176 12.10 -38.57 -10.75
CA GLN A 176 12.86 -37.37 -10.40
C GLN A 176 12.11 -36.59 -9.32
N LEU A 177 12.83 -36.20 -8.26
CA LEU A 177 12.32 -35.37 -7.17
C LEU A 177 13.09 -34.06 -7.11
N VAL A 178 12.39 -32.99 -6.74
CA VAL A 178 12.95 -31.68 -6.40
C VAL A 178 12.95 -31.53 -4.88
N VAL A 179 14.07 -31.14 -4.30
CA VAL A 179 14.21 -30.74 -2.89
C VAL A 179 14.52 -29.25 -2.83
N LYS A 180 13.76 -28.49 -2.04
CA LYS A 180 14.03 -27.06 -1.78
C LYS A 180 14.19 -26.78 -0.29
N LEU A 181 15.11 -25.88 0.03
CA LEU A 181 15.42 -25.39 1.37
C LEU A 181 15.49 -23.86 1.34
N SER A 182 14.87 -23.19 2.29
CA SER A 182 15.10 -21.76 2.55
C SER A 182 15.57 -21.57 3.99
N ALA A 183 16.55 -20.71 4.21
CA ALA A 183 16.99 -20.27 5.53
C ALA A 183 17.22 -18.76 5.51
N THR A 184 16.42 -18.00 6.26
CA THR A 184 16.42 -16.53 6.25
C THR A 184 16.34 -15.95 7.66
N GLY A 185 16.87 -14.75 7.85
CA GLY A 185 16.84 -14.03 9.12
C GLY A 185 17.88 -14.51 10.13
N THR A 186 17.88 -13.87 11.30
CA THR A 186 18.81 -14.12 12.40
C THR A 186 18.13 -14.30 13.77
N ASP A 187 16.94 -13.73 13.97
CA ASP A 187 16.11 -13.97 15.15
C ASP A 187 14.60 -13.76 14.85
N PRO A 188 13.81 -14.84 14.71
CA PRO A 188 14.27 -16.22 14.53
C PRO A 188 14.96 -16.42 13.18
N VAL A 189 15.74 -17.49 13.04
CA VAL A 189 16.04 -18.04 11.71
C VAL A 189 14.78 -18.76 11.22
N ILE A 190 14.24 -18.32 10.10
CA ILE A 190 13.09 -18.93 9.44
C ILE A 190 13.62 -19.97 8.44
N ALA A 191 13.41 -21.24 8.75
CA ALA A 191 13.81 -22.34 7.90
C ALA A 191 12.57 -23.02 7.28
N ARG A 192 12.61 -23.29 5.97
CA ARG A 192 11.49 -23.90 5.23
C ARG A 192 11.99 -25.01 4.31
N ALA A 193 11.24 -26.09 4.16
CA ALA A 193 11.56 -27.15 3.23
C ALA A 193 10.33 -27.67 2.48
N LYS A 194 10.60 -28.19 1.27
CA LYS A 194 9.62 -28.95 0.49
C LYS A 194 10.29 -29.95 -0.44
N VAL A 195 9.59 -31.05 -0.71
CA VAL A 195 9.97 -32.07 -1.67
C VAL A 195 8.77 -32.36 -2.56
N TYR A 196 8.99 -32.45 -3.86
CA TYR A 196 7.93 -32.80 -4.80
C TYR A 196 8.48 -33.51 -6.01
N VAL A 197 7.60 -34.22 -6.71
CA VAL A 197 7.93 -34.92 -7.94
C VAL A 197 8.21 -33.90 -9.06
N LYS A 198 9.34 -34.03 -9.75
CA LYS A 198 9.69 -33.14 -10.87
C LYS A 198 8.65 -33.26 -11.99
N GLY A 199 8.19 -32.11 -12.47
CA GLY A 199 7.10 -32.00 -13.43
C GLY A 199 5.69 -32.00 -12.81
N ALA A 200 5.56 -32.24 -11.50
CA ALA A 200 4.33 -31.91 -10.78
C ALA A 200 4.32 -30.41 -10.42
N THR A 201 3.13 -29.85 -10.23
CA THR A 201 2.96 -28.48 -9.72
C THR A 201 3.74 -28.31 -8.43
N GLU A 202 4.61 -27.30 -8.36
CA GLU A 202 5.41 -27.03 -7.17
C GLU A 202 4.49 -26.64 -6.00
N PRO A 203 4.47 -27.40 -4.90
CA PRO A 203 3.64 -27.08 -3.75
C PRO A 203 4.19 -25.83 -3.03
N GLY A 204 3.36 -25.24 -2.18
CA GLY A 204 3.85 -24.32 -1.14
C GLY A 204 4.90 -24.96 -0.23
N TRP A 205 5.52 -24.18 0.65
CA TRP A 205 6.42 -24.74 1.67
C TRP A 205 5.66 -25.76 2.53
N GLN A 206 6.10 -27.02 2.51
CA GLN A 206 5.41 -28.13 3.19
C GLN A 206 5.73 -28.16 4.68
N VAL A 207 6.95 -27.77 5.05
CA VAL A 207 7.37 -27.62 6.45
C VAL A 207 8.07 -26.28 6.66
N THR A 208 7.76 -25.62 7.78
CA THR A 208 8.36 -24.33 8.21
C THR A 208 8.68 -24.41 9.70
N ALA A 209 9.84 -23.91 10.10
CA ALA A 209 10.27 -23.81 11.49
C ALA A 209 10.83 -22.39 11.79
N LEU A 210 10.55 -21.89 12.98
CA LEU A 210 11.15 -20.68 13.54
C LEU A 210 12.17 -21.10 14.59
N ASP A 211 13.46 -21.00 14.28
CA ASP A 211 14.52 -21.43 15.16
C ASP A 211 15.11 -20.25 15.94
N ARG A 212 14.95 -20.29 17.27
CA ARG A 212 15.48 -19.30 18.23
C ARG A 212 16.55 -19.89 19.15
N THR A 213 16.51 -21.21 19.40
CA THR A 213 17.36 -21.86 20.41
C THR A 213 18.35 -22.79 19.73
N GLY A 214 19.59 -22.32 19.58
CA GLY A 214 20.64 -22.99 18.81
C GLY A 214 20.64 -22.63 17.32
N ALA A 215 20.08 -21.47 16.97
CA ALA A 215 19.96 -21.00 15.60
C ALA A 215 21.33 -20.76 14.94
N ILE A 216 21.48 -21.14 13.67
CA ILE A 216 22.70 -20.89 12.90
C ILE A 216 22.53 -19.58 12.13
N THR A 217 23.08 -18.50 12.67
CA THR A 217 22.87 -17.13 12.18
C THR A 217 23.96 -16.62 11.24
N GLY A 218 25.16 -17.22 11.30
CA GLY A 218 26.29 -16.87 10.44
C GLY A 218 26.08 -17.28 8.98
N ARG A 219 26.78 -16.58 8.06
CA ARG A 219 26.92 -17.05 6.67
C ARG A 219 27.64 -18.40 6.68
N GLY A 220 27.29 -19.29 5.77
CA GLY A 220 27.98 -20.57 5.67
C GLY A 220 27.83 -21.21 4.31
N HIS A 221 28.58 -22.29 4.12
CA HIS A 221 28.64 -23.01 2.85
C HIS A 221 27.34 -23.74 2.53
N THR A 222 27.19 -24.11 1.27
CA THR A 222 26.08 -24.90 0.78
C THR A 222 26.56 -26.23 0.21
N GLY A 223 25.70 -27.23 0.21
CA GLY A 223 26.02 -28.50 -0.42
C GLY A 223 24.86 -29.46 -0.43
N LEU A 224 25.17 -30.69 -0.78
CA LEU A 224 24.21 -31.78 -0.80
C LEU A 224 24.85 -33.07 -0.30
N GLN A 225 24.00 -33.97 0.18
CA GLN A 225 24.39 -35.26 0.66
C GLN A 225 23.32 -36.30 0.37
N ALA A 226 23.72 -37.56 0.30
CA ALA A 226 22.81 -38.68 0.24
C ALA A 226 23.25 -39.76 1.21
N TYR A 227 22.30 -40.56 1.70
CA TYR A 227 22.56 -41.72 2.54
C TYR A 227 21.80 -42.92 2.00
N ASN A 228 22.56 -43.97 1.70
CA ASN A 228 22.00 -45.27 1.38
C ASN A 228 21.84 -46.04 2.69
N GLY A 229 20.60 -46.33 3.11
CA GLY A 229 20.30 -47.01 4.36
C GLY A 229 21.09 -48.31 4.58
N ALA A 230 21.37 -48.63 5.84
CA ALA A 230 22.03 -49.89 6.20
C ALA A 230 21.18 -51.09 5.73
N GLY A 231 21.83 -52.10 5.16
CA GLY A 231 21.17 -53.30 4.62
C GLY A 231 20.70 -53.18 3.16
N ASN A 232 20.86 -52.01 2.52
CA ASN A 232 20.55 -51.86 1.10
C ASN A 232 21.64 -52.41 0.19
N PRO A 233 21.28 -52.85 -1.04
CA PRO A 233 22.26 -53.07 -2.08
C PRO A 233 23.03 -51.77 -2.39
N THR A 234 24.16 -51.95 -3.05
CA THR A 234 24.94 -50.83 -3.58
C THR A 234 24.13 -50.11 -4.65
N VAL A 235 24.08 -48.77 -4.60
CA VAL A 235 23.27 -47.95 -5.53
C VAL A 235 24.07 -46.86 -6.22
N ASP A 236 23.60 -46.49 -7.40
CA ASP A 236 24.06 -45.31 -8.13
C ASP A 236 23.05 -44.17 -7.94
N LEU A 237 23.56 -42.96 -7.75
CA LEU A 237 22.78 -41.73 -7.60
C LEU A 237 23.03 -40.81 -8.79
N THR A 238 21.97 -40.21 -9.31
CA THR A 238 22.06 -39.13 -10.28
C THR A 238 21.39 -37.86 -9.76
N THR A 239 22.09 -36.74 -9.89
CA THR A 239 21.61 -35.39 -9.58
C THR A 239 21.54 -34.61 -10.89
N GLN A 240 20.38 -34.02 -11.19
CA GLN A 240 20.11 -33.33 -12.46
C GLN A 240 20.29 -31.81 -12.35
N ALA A 241 20.12 -31.25 -11.15
CA ALA A 241 20.28 -29.82 -10.95
C ALA A 241 20.69 -29.50 -9.50
N PHE A 242 21.48 -28.44 -9.34
CA PHE A 242 21.74 -27.79 -8.05
C PHE A 242 21.78 -26.27 -8.25
N VAL A 243 20.92 -25.56 -7.51
CA VAL A 243 20.83 -24.10 -7.57
C VAL A 243 20.89 -23.55 -6.16
N VAL A 244 21.70 -22.52 -5.95
CA VAL A 244 21.77 -21.71 -4.74
C VAL A 244 21.50 -20.29 -5.15
N SER A 245 20.53 -19.67 -4.49
CA SER A 245 20.25 -18.26 -4.66
C SER A 245 20.43 -17.52 -3.33
N ASP A 246 21.10 -16.38 -3.36
CA ASP A 246 21.06 -15.40 -2.25
C ASP A 246 19.71 -14.72 -2.33
N VAL A 247 18.93 -14.81 -1.26
CA VAL A 247 17.83 -13.88 -1.04
C VAL A 247 18.52 -12.55 -0.83
N ALA A 248 18.34 -11.59 -1.75
CA ALA A 248 18.99 -10.28 -1.63
C ALA A 248 18.78 -9.79 -0.19
N ALA A 249 19.88 -9.56 0.52
CA ALA A 249 19.82 -8.81 1.76
C ALA A 249 19.48 -7.38 1.36
N ASP A 250 18.19 -7.11 1.21
CA ASP A 250 17.73 -5.75 1.18
C ASP A 250 18.08 -5.14 2.53
N LEU A 251 18.47 -3.88 2.42
CA LEU A 251 19.01 -3.07 3.49
C LEU A 251 18.11 -3.21 4.72
N ALA A 252 18.71 -3.22 5.91
CA ALA A 252 17.96 -2.84 7.09
C ALA A 252 17.13 -1.58 6.74
N PRO A 253 15.88 -1.43 7.24
CA PRO A 253 15.19 -0.15 7.10
C PRO A 253 16.20 0.91 7.49
N ALA A 254 16.48 1.85 6.58
CA ALA A 254 17.30 2.98 6.92
C ALA A 254 16.64 3.56 8.17
N HIS A 255 17.28 3.34 9.31
CA HIS A 255 17.04 4.18 10.46
C HIS A 255 17.46 5.55 9.93
N VAL A 256 16.46 6.38 9.65
CA VAL A 256 16.67 7.81 9.56
C VAL A 256 16.92 8.24 11.00
N GLU A 257 18.12 7.93 11.51
CA GLU A 257 18.71 8.80 12.51
C GLU A 257 19.18 10.03 11.73
N GLY A 258 18.66 11.18 12.15
CA GLY A 258 18.88 12.44 11.46
C GLY A 258 20.35 12.73 11.28
N ASP A 259 20.75 12.94 10.03
CA ASP A 259 21.80 13.89 9.73
C ASP A 259 21.13 15.07 9.01
N THR A 260 20.99 16.15 9.77
CA THR A 260 20.64 17.46 9.26
C THR A 260 21.72 17.93 8.30
N THR A 261 21.29 18.59 7.21
CA THR A 261 22.12 19.26 6.19
C THR A 261 22.50 18.41 4.96
N ASP A 262 21.51 18.19 4.09
CA ASP A 262 21.81 18.28 2.66
C ASP A 262 20.78 19.19 1.98
N THR A 263 21.27 20.31 1.47
CA THR A 263 20.57 21.23 0.59
C THR A 263 20.29 20.53 -0.73
N ALA A 264 19.24 19.71 -0.77
CA ALA A 264 18.64 19.29 -2.01
C ALA A 264 18.13 20.55 -2.73
N ALA A 265 18.67 20.81 -3.92
CA ALA A 265 18.03 21.70 -4.87
C ALA A 265 16.56 21.25 -5.02
N PRO A 266 15.57 22.17 -5.02
CA PRO A 266 14.18 21.76 -5.08
C PRO A 266 13.97 20.98 -6.38
N LEU A 267 13.55 19.72 -6.26
CA LEU A 267 12.94 19.01 -7.38
C LEU A 267 11.83 19.90 -7.93
N ALA A 268 11.80 20.14 -9.23
CA ALA A 268 10.74 20.94 -9.83
C ALA A 268 9.39 20.27 -9.52
N VAL A 269 8.58 20.92 -8.69
CA VAL A 269 7.22 20.48 -8.38
C VAL A 269 6.43 20.51 -9.68
N ARG A 270 6.08 19.33 -10.21
CA ARG A 270 5.36 19.20 -11.48
C ARG A 270 3.86 19.44 -11.33
N HIS A 271 3.31 19.15 -10.15
CA HIS A 271 1.89 19.14 -9.87
C HIS A 271 1.56 19.95 -8.62
N GLY A 272 0.35 20.51 -8.56
CA GLY A 272 -0.11 21.24 -7.38
C GLY A 272 0.12 22.75 -7.46
N ALA A 273 0.28 23.38 -6.32
CA ALA A 273 0.37 24.84 -6.24
C ALA A 273 1.74 25.37 -6.66
N GLY A 274 1.73 26.54 -7.31
CA GLY A 274 2.94 27.32 -7.47
C GLY A 274 3.45 27.83 -6.12
N PRO A 275 4.73 28.25 -6.01
CA PRO A 275 5.27 28.76 -4.76
C PRO A 275 4.41 29.89 -4.18
N VAL A 276 4.11 29.86 -2.88
CA VAL A 276 3.33 30.91 -2.22
C VAL A 276 4.01 32.28 -2.43
N GLY A 277 3.27 33.27 -2.92
CA GLY A 277 3.78 34.58 -3.33
C GLY A 277 4.17 34.69 -4.82
N SER A 278 4.03 33.62 -5.61
CA SER A 278 4.23 33.67 -7.07
C SER A 278 2.98 34.16 -7.82
N ALA A 279 1.78 34.02 -7.25
CA ALA A 279 0.53 34.35 -7.91
C ALA A 279 0.40 35.86 -8.25
N ARG A 280 -0.15 36.18 -9.42
CA ARG A 280 -0.36 37.55 -9.93
C ARG A 280 -1.81 37.74 -10.40
N TYR A 281 -2.78 37.67 -9.50
CA TYR A 281 -4.19 37.87 -9.84
C TYR A 281 -4.53 39.37 -9.95
N PRO A 282 -5.34 39.81 -10.93
CA PRO A 282 -5.81 41.18 -11.00
C PRO A 282 -6.51 41.61 -9.70
N VAL A 283 -6.33 42.87 -9.32
CA VAL A 283 -7.00 43.51 -8.18
C VAL A 283 -8.21 44.29 -8.70
N PRO A 284 -9.44 43.87 -8.40
CA PRO A 284 -10.63 44.65 -8.76
C PRO A 284 -10.68 45.99 -8.04
N SER A 285 -11.20 47.02 -8.71
CA SER A 285 -11.30 48.38 -8.13
C SER A 285 -12.23 48.47 -6.92
N ASP A 286 -13.14 47.51 -6.78
CA ASP A 286 -14.10 47.37 -5.70
C ASP A 286 -13.67 46.33 -4.64
N ALA A 287 -12.41 45.87 -4.67
CA ALA A 287 -11.91 44.90 -3.70
C ALA A 287 -11.84 45.46 -2.27
N LEU A 288 -12.05 44.57 -1.28
CA LEU A 288 -11.71 44.85 0.11
C LEU A 288 -10.30 44.36 0.41
N PHE A 289 -9.53 45.12 1.19
CA PHE A 289 -8.16 44.79 1.53
C PHE A 289 -8.03 44.39 3.00
N VAL A 290 -7.16 43.40 3.25
CA VAL A 290 -6.84 42.90 4.58
C VAL A 290 -5.32 42.86 4.73
N SER A 291 -4.78 43.32 5.84
CA SER A 291 -3.36 43.26 6.15
C SER A 291 -3.13 42.94 7.63
N PRO A 292 -2.12 42.14 8.01
CA PRO A 292 -1.84 41.87 9.43
C PRO A 292 -1.50 43.14 10.24
N THR A 293 -1.07 44.22 9.57
CA THR A 293 -0.79 45.53 10.17
C THR A 293 -1.94 46.53 10.04
N GLY A 294 -3.08 46.12 9.47
CA GLY A 294 -4.28 46.94 9.33
C GLY A 294 -5.08 47.09 10.63
N SER A 295 -6.28 47.64 10.53
CA SER A 295 -7.23 47.75 11.66
C SER A 295 -8.64 47.37 11.23
N ASP A 296 -9.37 46.61 12.05
CA ASP A 296 -10.77 46.24 11.78
C ASP A 296 -11.76 47.42 11.91
N THR A 297 -11.27 48.58 12.34
CA THR A 297 -12.00 49.86 12.30
C THR A 297 -11.85 50.60 10.98
N ASN A 298 -10.89 50.22 10.13
CA ASN A 298 -10.65 50.84 8.84
C ASN A 298 -11.81 50.55 7.86
N PRO A 299 -11.92 51.30 6.75
CA PRO A 299 -12.93 51.04 5.73
C PRO A 299 -12.66 49.80 4.86
N GLY A 300 -11.45 49.23 4.89
CA GLY A 300 -11.08 48.09 4.05
C GLY A 300 -10.58 48.48 2.65
N THR A 301 -10.08 49.71 2.48
CA THR A 301 -9.42 50.16 1.25
C THR A 301 -7.95 49.73 1.25
N GLU A 302 -7.26 49.84 0.11
CA GLU A 302 -5.83 49.46 0.01
C GLU A 302 -4.95 50.23 1.01
N ASP A 303 -5.16 51.54 1.16
CA ASP A 303 -4.42 52.40 2.09
C ASP A 303 -4.85 52.22 3.55
N GLN A 304 -6.09 51.77 3.78
CA GLN A 304 -6.64 51.54 5.11
C GLN A 304 -7.31 50.15 5.14
N PRO A 305 -6.51 49.07 5.14
CA PRO A 305 -7.03 47.71 5.08
C PRO A 305 -7.61 47.29 6.43
N PHE A 306 -8.54 46.33 6.39
CA PHE A 306 -8.93 45.60 7.59
C PHE A 306 -7.73 44.84 8.18
N ARG A 307 -7.79 44.50 9.47
CA ARG A 307 -6.75 43.67 10.10
C ARG A 307 -6.99 42.19 9.83
N THR A 308 -8.25 41.78 9.87
CA THR A 308 -8.65 40.37 9.84
C THR A 308 -9.48 40.03 8.61
N LEU A 309 -9.30 38.81 8.09
CA LEU A 309 -10.15 38.30 7.00
C LEU A 309 -11.58 38.09 7.51
N GLY A 310 -11.75 37.64 8.76
CA GLY A 310 -13.07 37.52 9.38
C GLY A 310 -13.87 38.83 9.29
N LYS A 311 -13.23 39.98 9.54
CA LYS A 311 -13.87 41.28 9.40
C LYS A 311 -14.29 41.56 7.95
N ALA A 312 -13.41 41.36 6.98
CA ALA A 312 -13.70 41.61 5.57
C ALA A 312 -14.88 40.75 5.07
N VAL A 313 -14.96 39.48 5.47
CA VAL A 313 -16.08 38.58 5.13
C VAL A 313 -17.42 39.02 5.73
N THR A 314 -17.42 39.73 6.87
CA THR A 314 -18.68 40.30 7.38
C THR A 314 -19.15 41.54 6.61
N ARG A 315 -18.23 42.20 5.90
CA ARG A 315 -18.47 43.46 5.19
C ARG A 315 -18.68 43.27 3.69
N ASN A 316 -18.14 42.21 3.11
CA ASN A 316 -18.25 41.99 1.68
C ASN A 316 -19.69 41.72 1.25
N TRP A 317 -20.08 42.21 0.08
CA TRP A 317 -21.27 41.69 -0.59
C TRP A 317 -20.92 40.39 -1.32
N SER A 318 -21.92 39.53 -1.54
CA SER A 318 -21.70 38.20 -2.11
C SER A 318 -21.14 38.28 -3.53
N GLY A 319 -19.97 37.67 -3.75
CA GLY A 319 -19.22 37.66 -5.01
C GLY A 319 -18.04 38.62 -5.04
N GLN A 320 -17.92 39.55 -4.08
CA GLN A 320 -16.84 40.53 -4.03
C GLN A 320 -15.46 39.87 -3.80
N THR A 321 -14.41 40.48 -4.34
CA THR A 321 -13.03 40.06 -4.09
C THR A 321 -12.50 40.67 -2.77
N ILE A 322 -11.84 39.83 -1.98
CA ILE A 322 -11.06 40.24 -0.81
C ILE A 322 -9.58 39.95 -1.10
N VAL A 323 -8.74 40.99 -1.02
CA VAL A 323 -7.31 40.96 -1.29
C VAL A 323 -6.51 40.97 0.01
N LEU A 324 -5.70 39.94 0.20
CA LEU A 324 -4.84 39.75 1.37
C LEU A 324 -3.45 40.33 1.09
N ARG A 325 -2.94 41.18 1.98
CA ARG A 325 -1.56 41.67 1.94
C ARG A 325 -0.59 40.65 2.53
N ALA A 326 0.68 40.76 2.19
CA ALA A 326 1.74 39.86 2.63
C ALA A 326 1.75 39.67 4.15
N GLY A 327 1.95 38.43 4.59
CA GLY A 327 2.16 38.10 5.99
C GLY A 327 1.44 36.84 6.47
N SER A 328 1.48 36.65 7.79
CA SER A 328 0.90 35.51 8.47
C SER A 328 -0.36 35.93 9.21
N TYR A 329 -1.45 35.20 8.98
CA TYR A 329 -2.76 35.40 9.58
C TYR A 329 -3.04 34.24 10.54
N HIS A 330 -3.31 34.56 11.80
CA HIS A 330 -3.67 33.57 12.81
C HIS A 330 -5.18 33.67 13.07
N GLU A 331 -5.98 33.02 12.23
CA GLU A 331 -7.45 33.14 12.23
C GLU A 331 -8.13 31.81 11.91
N SER A 332 -9.35 31.64 12.42
CA SER A 332 -10.33 30.65 11.94
C SER A 332 -11.47 31.39 11.25
N VAL A 333 -11.62 31.17 9.94
CA VAL A 333 -12.50 31.97 9.08
C VAL A 333 -13.76 31.21 8.71
N LEU A 334 -14.91 31.78 9.02
CA LEU A 334 -16.21 31.31 8.58
C LEU A 334 -16.70 32.16 7.40
N VAL A 335 -16.80 31.55 6.22
CA VAL A 335 -17.49 32.18 5.07
C VAL A 335 -18.96 31.82 5.15
N ALA A 336 -19.72 32.62 5.91
CA ALA A 336 -21.13 32.38 6.20
C ALA A 336 -22.03 32.43 4.96
N PRO A 337 -23.18 31.73 4.95
CA PRO A 337 -24.13 31.79 3.83
C PRO A 337 -24.47 33.23 3.41
N GLY A 338 -24.51 33.48 2.09
CA GLY A 338 -24.75 34.82 1.52
C GLY A 338 -23.53 35.75 1.52
N ARG A 339 -22.34 35.27 1.90
CA ARG A 339 -21.08 36.02 1.87
C ARG A 339 -20.05 35.38 0.95
N ALA A 340 -20.48 34.85 -0.19
CA ALA A 340 -19.52 34.27 -1.14
C ALA A 340 -18.46 35.32 -1.49
N ALA A 341 -17.21 34.91 -1.64
CA ALA A 341 -16.11 35.82 -1.92
C ALA A 341 -15.07 35.14 -2.80
N THR A 342 -14.34 35.94 -3.57
CA THR A 342 -13.03 35.52 -4.10
C THR A 342 -11.97 36.03 -3.15
N ILE A 343 -11.28 35.14 -2.45
CA ILE A 343 -10.21 35.49 -1.50
C ILE A 343 -8.87 35.17 -2.16
N GLN A 344 -8.00 36.16 -2.28
CA GLN A 344 -6.74 36.06 -3.01
C GLN A 344 -5.64 36.93 -2.37
N PRO A 345 -4.35 36.64 -2.58
CA PRO A 345 -3.28 37.57 -2.22
C PRO A 345 -3.24 38.78 -3.17
N TYR A 346 -2.65 39.87 -2.70
CA TYR A 346 -2.16 40.95 -3.55
C TYR A 346 -1.12 40.40 -4.53
N PRO A 347 -1.05 40.90 -5.79
CA PRO A 347 -0.10 40.39 -6.79
C PRO A 347 1.33 40.27 -6.25
N GLY A 348 1.82 39.04 -6.15
CA GLY A 348 3.19 38.72 -5.76
C GLY A 348 3.50 38.78 -4.28
N GLU A 349 2.48 38.91 -3.44
CA GLU A 349 2.63 38.90 -1.99
C GLU A 349 2.39 37.49 -1.43
N ALA A 350 3.29 37.04 -0.55
CA ALA A 350 3.17 35.74 0.11
C ALA A 350 2.24 35.85 1.33
N VAL A 351 1.20 35.01 1.35
CA VAL A 351 0.17 35.00 2.40
C VAL A 351 0.05 33.61 2.99
N TRP A 352 0.09 33.53 4.32
CA TRP A 352 -0.08 32.29 5.09
C TRP A 352 -1.16 32.45 6.14
N PHE A 353 -2.08 31.50 6.20
CA PHE A 353 -2.85 31.22 7.41
C PHE A 353 -2.07 30.22 8.25
N ASP A 354 -1.78 30.55 9.51
CA ASP A 354 -0.93 29.75 10.40
C ASP A 354 -1.66 29.50 11.71
N GLY A 355 -2.00 28.23 11.98
CA GLY A 355 -2.79 27.81 13.14
C GLY A 355 -2.02 27.79 14.47
N THR A 356 -0.75 28.23 14.46
CA THR A 356 0.12 28.25 15.64
C THR A 356 0.32 29.62 16.23
N ARG A 357 0.65 29.66 17.52
CA ARG A 357 1.24 30.83 18.19
C ARG A 357 2.56 30.48 18.87
N ALA A 358 3.35 31.52 19.16
CA ALA A 358 4.57 31.36 19.94
C ALA A 358 4.24 30.89 21.36
N VAL A 359 5.05 29.95 21.88
CA VAL A 359 5.03 29.54 23.29
C VAL A 359 6.29 30.08 23.96
N THR A 360 6.10 30.81 25.05
CA THR A 360 7.19 31.47 25.79
C THR A 360 7.10 31.16 27.28
N GLY A 361 8.14 31.50 28.04
CA GLY A 361 8.15 31.31 29.50
C GLY A 361 8.46 29.88 29.93
N PHE A 362 9.23 29.15 29.12
CA PHE A 362 9.75 27.85 29.49
C PHE A 362 10.71 27.95 30.67
N ALA A 363 10.54 27.07 31.65
CA ALA A 363 11.45 26.90 32.77
C ALA A 363 11.94 25.44 32.84
N PRO A 364 13.17 25.19 33.34
CA PRO A 364 13.63 23.83 33.60
C PRO A 364 12.70 23.08 34.56
N SER A 365 12.40 21.82 34.26
CA SER A 365 11.57 20.93 35.06
C SER A 365 12.11 19.51 35.01
N GLY A 366 13.05 19.19 35.91
CA GLY A 366 13.79 17.94 35.86
C GLY A 366 14.60 17.83 34.56
N ARG A 367 14.29 16.81 33.74
CA ARG A 367 14.90 16.60 32.42
C ARG A 367 14.17 17.27 31.25
N ALA A 368 13.06 17.95 31.52
CA ALA A 368 12.22 18.61 30.52
C ALA A 368 12.19 20.12 30.75
N PHE A 369 11.58 20.85 29.82
CA PHE A 369 11.30 22.28 29.93
C PHE A 369 9.80 22.48 29.89
N VAL A 370 9.26 23.35 30.75
CA VAL A 370 7.81 23.48 30.91
C VAL A 370 7.34 24.92 30.78
N ALA A 371 6.24 25.12 30.05
CA ALA A 371 5.54 26.40 29.95
C ALA A 371 4.02 26.23 30.21
N PRO A 372 3.31 27.30 30.62
CA PRO A 372 1.86 27.30 30.68
C PRO A 372 1.22 27.02 29.32
N TRP A 373 0.25 26.11 29.27
CA TRP A 373 -0.48 25.76 28.05
C TRP A 373 -1.89 25.25 28.36
N ASP A 374 -2.91 25.99 27.98
CA ASP A 374 -4.31 25.75 28.36
C ASP A 374 -5.23 25.39 27.17
N VAL A 375 -4.67 25.14 25.99
CA VAL A 375 -5.41 24.71 24.81
C VAL A 375 -5.93 23.29 25.03
N ALA A 376 -7.24 23.11 24.84
CA ALA A 376 -7.91 21.83 24.98
C ALA A 376 -8.47 21.38 23.63
N LEU A 377 -7.88 20.34 23.08
CA LEU A 377 -8.27 19.77 21.79
C LEU A 377 -8.87 18.38 21.98
N ASP A 378 -9.89 18.08 21.17
CA ASP A 378 -10.59 16.79 21.17
C ASP A 378 -9.75 15.75 20.42
N SER A 379 -9.47 14.63 21.07
CA SER A 379 -8.69 13.52 20.51
C SER A 379 -9.57 12.28 20.22
N SER A 380 -10.87 12.49 19.97
CA SER A 380 -11.74 11.38 19.61
C SER A 380 -11.34 10.86 18.22
N PRO A 381 -11.13 9.54 18.04
CA PRO A 381 -10.42 9.01 16.88
C PRO A 381 -11.34 8.79 15.67
N THR A 382 -12.61 9.17 15.74
CA THR A 382 -13.62 8.88 14.70
C THR A 382 -14.23 10.14 14.14
N TYR A 383 -14.97 10.01 13.03
CA TYR A 383 -15.74 11.11 12.46
C TYR A 383 -16.94 11.58 13.31
N THR A 384 -17.14 11.01 14.50
CA THR A 384 -18.12 11.48 15.48
C THR A 384 -17.41 12.03 16.72
N LYS A 385 -17.57 13.34 16.96
CA LYS A 385 -16.97 14.02 18.10
C LYS A 385 -17.30 13.31 19.42
N GLY A 386 -16.26 13.01 20.20
CA GLY A 386 -16.37 12.37 21.51
C GLY A 386 -16.69 10.88 21.49
N ALA A 387 -16.86 10.26 20.31
CA ALA A 387 -17.05 8.82 20.22
C ALA A 387 -15.73 8.08 20.45
N PRO A 388 -15.75 6.92 21.15
CA PRO A 388 -14.55 6.10 21.34
C PRO A 388 -14.13 5.43 20.03
N ASP A 389 -12.92 4.85 20.03
CA ASP A 389 -12.49 3.99 18.94
C ASP A 389 -13.37 2.72 18.82
N GLY A 390 -13.34 2.11 17.64
CA GLY A 390 -13.85 0.77 17.41
C GLY A 390 -13.04 -0.28 18.16
N THR A 391 -13.65 -1.44 18.41
CA THR A 391 -13.01 -2.57 19.08
C THR A 391 -12.59 -3.68 18.13
N THR A 392 -13.17 -3.72 16.93
CA THR A 392 -12.92 -4.73 15.90
C THR A 392 -11.47 -4.67 15.39
N PRO A 393 -10.68 -5.75 15.50
CA PRO A 393 -9.33 -5.81 14.95
C PRO A 393 -9.27 -5.45 13.46
N GLY A 394 -8.29 -4.65 13.06
CA GLY A 394 -8.13 -4.17 11.67
C GLY A 394 -9.12 -3.09 11.22
N TRP A 395 -10.06 -2.70 12.08
CA TRP A 395 -11.08 -1.65 11.82
C TRP A 395 -11.12 -0.58 12.92
N ARG A 396 -10.17 -0.62 13.85
CA ARG A 396 -9.91 0.49 14.77
C ARG A 396 -9.31 1.64 13.97
N TRP A 397 -9.60 2.86 14.36
CA TRP A 397 -8.99 4.03 13.75
C TRP A 397 -7.53 4.19 14.21
N ILE A 398 -7.24 3.82 15.46
CA ILE A 398 -5.91 3.95 16.05
C ILE A 398 -5.14 2.65 15.92
N ASP A 399 -3.94 2.75 15.37
CA ASP A 399 -2.93 1.71 15.47
C ASP A 399 -2.44 1.65 16.92
N PRO A 400 -2.51 0.49 17.62
CA PRO A 400 -1.97 0.36 18.97
C PRO A 400 -0.48 0.72 19.10
N GLU A 401 0.30 0.65 18.02
CA GLU A 401 1.71 1.07 17.98
C GLU A 401 1.86 2.61 17.93
N HIS A 402 0.81 3.32 17.54
CA HIS A 402 0.75 4.78 17.42
C HIS A 402 -0.44 5.36 18.21
N PRO A 403 -0.47 5.20 19.55
CA PRO A 403 -1.62 5.57 20.37
C PRO A 403 -1.90 7.08 20.41
N MET A 404 -0.94 7.91 20.00
CA MET A 404 -1.06 9.36 19.97
C MET A 404 -1.68 9.90 18.68
N ALA A 405 -1.91 9.07 17.65
CA ALA A 405 -2.29 9.54 16.31
C ALA A 405 -3.51 10.48 16.26
N ALA A 406 -4.53 10.24 17.10
CA ALA A 406 -5.71 11.12 17.17
C ALA A 406 -5.56 12.36 18.07
N HIS A 407 -4.42 12.56 18.71
CA HIS A 407 -4.16 13.75 19.49
C HIS A 407 -3.69 14.88 18.55
N PRO A 408 -4.46 15.95 18.38
CA PRO A 408 -4.16 16.94 17.36
C PRO A 408 -3.19 18.02 17.83
N ASP A 409 -2.59 17.87 19.02
CA ASP A 409 -1.62 18.85 19.51
C ASP A 409 -0.38 18.75 18.62
N MET A 410 0.16 19.88 18.17
CA MET A 410 1.37 19.92 17.34
C MET A 410 2.32 21.01 17.84
N VAL A 411 3.63 20.73 17.87
CA VAL A 411 4.65 21.64 18.38
C VAL A 411 5.87 21.65 17.47
N TRP A 412 6.38 22.85 17.18
CA TRP A 412 7.62 23.05 16.43
C TRP A 412 8.67 23.75 17.26
N LEU A 413 9.92 23.32 17.10
CA LEU A 413 11.12 23.96 17.63
C LEU A 413 12.04 24.36 16.46
N ASP A 414 12.21 25.66 16.26
CA ASP A 414 12.86 26.26 15.08
C ASP A 414 12.29 25.78 13.73
N GLY A 415 10.98 25.50 13.72
CA GLY A 415 10.28 25.02 12.53
C GLY A 415 10.38 23.51 12.30
N VAL A 416 11.07 22.75 13.16
CA VAL A 416 11.07 21.28 13.15
C VAL A 416 9.94 20.78 14.05
N GLU A 417 9.05 19.94 13.50
CA GLU A 417 7.97 19.31 14.26
C GLU A 417 8.51 18.32 15.28
N LEU A 418 7.88 18.29 16.46
CA LEU A 418 8.22 17.40 17.57
C LEU A 418 7.17 16.29 17.68
N GLU A 419 7.58 15.11 18.13
CA GLU A 419 6.66 13.98 18.35
C GLU A 419 5.91 14.12 19.69
N GLN A 420 4.59 13.94 19.68
CA GLN A 420 3.79 13.94 20.90
C GLN A 420 3.91 12.61 21.64
N VAL A 421 4.17 12.65 22.96
CA VAL A 421 4.18 11.47 23.82
C VAL A 421 3.06 11.49 24.87
N ALA A 422 2.67 10.31 25.35
CA ALA A 422 1.50 10.14 26.23
C ALA A 422 1.72 10.59 27.68
N SER A 423 2.98 10.77 28.11
CA SER A 423 3.29 11.10 29.49
C SER A 423 4.62 11.86 29.64
N LEU A 424 4.75 12.61 30.74
CA LEU A 424 6.01 13.27 31.11
C LEU A 424 7.19 12.28 31.24
N GLY A 425 6.90 11.03 31.61
CA GLY A 425 7.86 9.94 31.70
C GLY A 425 8.44 9.48 30.35
N GLN A 426 7.87 9.92 29.23
CA GLN A 426 8.36 9.64 27.88
C GLN A 426 9.04 10.83 27.22
N VAL A 427 9.01 12.02 27.85
CA VAL A 427 9.61 13.23 27.29
C VAL A 427 11.14 13.10 27.25
N VAL A 428 11.67 13.09 26.02
CA VAL A 428 13.09 13.04 25.62
C VAL A 428 13.34 14.04 24.48
N PRO A 429 14.60 14.38 24.12
CA PRO A 429 14.88 15.28 23.00
C PRO A 429 14.11 14.85 21.73
N GLY A 430 13.58 15.84 20.99
CA GLY A 430 12.68 15.59 19.85
C GLY A 430 11.20 15.41 20.18
N THR A 431 10.81 15.30 21.46
CA THR A 431 9.40 15.03 21.85
C THR A 431 8.79 16.14 22.71
N PHE A 432 7.46 16.14 22.82
CA PHE A 432 6.70 16.99 23.72
C PHE A 432 5.52 16.25 24.39
N PHE A 433 5.05 16.79 25.52
CA PHE A 433 3.87 16.28 26.24
C PHE A 433 2.95 17.43 26.66
N VAL A 434 1.65 17.27 26.39
CA VAL A 434 0.60 18.19 26.85
C VAL A 434 -0.08 17.61 28.08
N ASP A 435 0.22 18.18 29.24
CA ASP A 435 -0.49 17.88 30.48
C ASP A 435 -1.75 18.74 30.58
N ARG A 436 -2.86 18.20 30.06
CA ARG A 436 -4.17 18.85 30.09
C ARG A 436 -4.66 19.11 31.53
N GLY A 437 -4.29 18.25 32.49
CA GLY A 437 -4.74 18.35 33.88
C GLY A 437 -4.11 19.53 34.61
N SER A 438 -2.79 19.73 34.41
CA SER A 438 -2.06 20.85 35.02
C SER A 438 -1.92 22.08 34.12
N LYS A 439 -2.44 22.02 32.88
CA LYS A 439 -2.36 23.07 31.85
C LYS A 439 -0.92 23.47 31.53
N LYS A 440 -0.12 22.46 31.17
CA LYS A 440 1.31 22.63 30.89
C LYS A 440 1.72 21.92 29.60
N LEU A 441 2.63 22.57 28.87
CA LEU A 441 3.35 21.97 27.76
C LEU A 441 4.79 21.68 28.21
N TYR A 442 5.23 20.44 28.05
CA TYR A 442 6.59 19.98 28.34
C TYR A 442 7.33 19.68 27.04
N LEU A 443 8.58 20.13 26.95
CA LEU A 443 9.50 19.83 25.86
C LEU A 443 10.68 19.01 26.36
N GLY A 444 11.14 18.04 25.55
CA GLY A 444 12.35 17.29 25.85
C GLY A 444 13.63 17.92 25.32
N SER A 445 13.51 19.01 24.54
CA SER A 445 14.65 19.77 23.99
C SER A 445 14.70 21.16 24.62
N ASP A 446 15.91 21.70 24.81
CA ASP A 446 16.11 23.04 25.36
C ASP A 446 15.56 24.13 24.42
N PRO A 447 14.61 24.97 24.86
CA PRO A 447 14.03 26.05 24.07
C PRO A 447 14.81 27.38 24.17
N ALA A 448 15.90 27.47 24.95
CA ALA A 448 16.60 28.72 25.18
C ALA A 448 17.14 29.36 23.89
N GLY A 449 16.70 30.57 23.58
CA GLY A 449 17.09 31.32 22.38
C GLY A 449 16.47 30.79 21.07
N ARG A 450 15.53 29.84 21.16
CA ARG A 450 14.93 29.15 20.02
C ARG A 450 13.46 29.51 19.86
N SER A 451 12.91 29.34 18.66
CA SER A 451 11.50 29.57 18.40
C SER A 451 10.69 28.32 18.76
N VAL A 452 9.76 28.43 19.71
CA VAL A 452 8.76 27.38 19.97
C VAL A 452 7.40 27.87 19.51
N ARG A 453 6.73 27.09 18.66
CA ARG A 453 5.36 27.35 18.23
C ARG A 453 4.50 26.13 18.47
N SER A 454 3.24 26.35 18.84
CA SER A 454 2.29 25.27 19.10
C SER A 454 0.94 25.64 18.50
N SER A 455 0.25 24.67 17.94
CA SER A 455 -1.06 24.84 17.32
C SER A 455 -2.13 25.12 18.37
N ASP A 456 -2.92 26.18 18.17
CA ASP A 456 -4.05 26.53 19.02
C ASP A 456 -5.34 26.82 18.26
N LEU A 457 -5.30 26.76 16.92
CA LEU A 457 -6.49 26.79 16.06
C LEU A 457 -6.72 25.45 15.38
N GLN A 458 -7.98 25.00 15.39
CA GLN A 458 -8.38 23.72 14.80
C GLN A 458 -8.78 23.79 13.33
N SER A 459 -9.20 24.95 12.83
CA SER A 459 -9.70 25.07 11.45
C SER A 459 -9.30 26.41 10.87
N ALA A 460 -8.86 26.41 9.62
CA ALA A 460 -8.54 27.61 8.88
C ALA A 460 -9.79 28.19 8.21
N PHE A 461 -10.55 27.35 7.49
CA PHE A 461 -11.70 27.79 6.71
C PHE A 461 -12.90 26.85 6.85
N SER A 462 -14.03 27.40 7.28
CA SER A 462 -15.36 26.79 7.13
C SER A 462 -16.12 27.50 6.02
N LEU A 463 -16.23 26.84 4.87
CA LEU A 463 -16.86 27.39 3.66
C LEU A 463 -18.35 27.05 3.65
N ARG A 464 -19.18 28.09 3.72
CA ARG A 464 -20.65 27.94 3.78
C ARG A 464 -21.43 28.80 2.79
N ALA A 465 -20.76 29.55 1.94
CA ALA A 465 -21.38 30.32 0.86
C ALA A 465 -21.04 29.73 -0.51
N PRO A 466 -22.02 29.15 -1.23
CA PRO A 466 -21.81 28.66 -2.59
C PRO A 466 -21.20 29.70 -3.53
N GLY A 467 -20.25 29.28 -4.36
CA GLY A 467 -19.50 30.15 -5.27
C GLY A 467 -18.28 30.83 -4.64
N THR A 468 -17.89 30.47 -3.41
CA THR A 468 -16.67 30.98 -2.79
C THR A 468 -15.44 30.40 -3.48
N VAL A 469 -14.44 31.26 -3.72
CA VAL A 469 -13.15 30.90 -4.30
C VAL A 469 -12.05 31.25 -3.30
N LEU A 470 -11.23 30.27 -2.92
CA LEU A 470 -9.95 30.51 -2.26
C LEU A 470 -8.84 30.31 -3.30
N ARG A 471 -7.91 31.27 -3.44
CA ARG A 471 -6.81 31.11 -4.39
C ARG A 471 -5.47 31.74 -4.05
N GLY A 472 -4.39 31.02 -4.33
CA GLY A 472 -3.00 31.54 -4.37
C GLY A 472 -2.31 31.78 -3.02
N PHE A 473 -2.83 31.24 -1.92
CA PHE A 473 -2.24 31.44 -0.59
C PHE A 473 -2.09 30.12 0.17
N GLY A 474 -1.25 30.14 1.20
CA GLY A 474 -0.94 28.97 2.01
C GLY A 474 -1.75 28.89 3.31
N ILE A 475 -1.96 27.68 3.80
CA ILE A 475 -2.59 27.32 5.07
C ILE A 475 -1.67 26.29 5.73
N ARG A 476 -1.33 26.46 7.00
CA ARG A 476 -0.46 25.51 7.69
C ARG A 476 -0.69 25.37 9.19
N ARG A 477 -0.33 24.21 9.74
CA ARG A 477 -0.18 23.96 11.19
C ARG A 477 -1.46 24.18 11.97
N TYR A 478 -2.56 23.61 11.50
CA TYR A 478 -3.87 23.68 12.15
C TYR A 478 -4.19 22.33 12.81
N ALA A 479 -4.63 22.41 14.07
CA ALA A 479 -4.86 21.26 14.93
C ALA A 479 -6.30 20.72 14.82
N ASP A 480 -6.72 20.33 13.61
CA ASP A 480 -8.05 19.76 13.42
C ASP A 480 -8.17 18.38 14.07
N SER A 481 -9.25 18.17 14.82
CA SER A 481 -9.62 16.84 15.33
C SER A 481 -10.21 16.00 14.20
N VAL A 482 -10.11 14.67 14.31
CA VAL A 482 -10.58 13.71 13.29
C VAL A 482 -12.01 14.00 12.80
N TRP A 483 -12.93 14.35 13.70
CA TRP A 483 -14.34 14.64 13.35
C TRP A 483 -14.55 15.87 12.45
N GLN A 484 -13.57 16.77 12.37
CA GLN A 484 -13.62 17.96 11.53
C GLN A 484 -13.30 17.66 10.07
N GLN A 485 -12.54 16.59 9.81
CA GLN A 485 -12.26 16.06 8.47
C GLN A 485 -11.63 17.10 7.51
N GLY A 486 -10.75 17.96 8.02
CA GLY A 486 -10.11 18.99 7.20
C GLY A 486 -9.93 20.32 7.90
N VAL A 487 -8.75 20.92 7.76
CA VAL A 487 -8.49 22.33 8.15
C VAL A 487 -9.19 23.31 7.21
N VAL A 488 -9.46 22.91 5.96
CA VAL A 488 -10.38 23.57 5.04
C VAL A 488 -11.57 22.65 4.80
N THR A 489 -12.77 23.10 5.18
CA THR A 489 -13.98 22.29 5.07
C THR A 489 -15.08 23.01 4.31
N SER A 490 -15.70 22.34 3.33
CA SER A 490 -16.92 22.80 2.68
C SER A 490 -18.10 21.90 3.00
N TYR A 491 -19.14 22.50 3.61
CA TYR A 491 -20.44 21.85 3.79
C TYR A 491 -21.50 22.34 2.79
N PHE A 492 -21.07 23.05 1.74
CA PHE A 492 -21.94 23.75 0.78
C PHE A 492 -21.43 23.56 -0.66
N GLU A 493 -22.36 23.64 -1.61
CA GLU A 493 -22.06 23.37 -3.03
C GLU A 493 -21.15 24.42 -3.66
N ARG A 494 -20.54 24.09 -4.80
CA ARG A 494 -19.87 25.03 -5.71
C ARG A 494 -18.74 25.84 -5.06
N MET A 495 -17.82 25.16 -4.36
CA MET A 495 -16.58 25.79 -3.89
C MET A 495 -15.46 25.65 -4.91
N THR A 496 -14.52 26.60 -4.92
CA THR A 496 -13.29 26.48 -5.70
C THR A 496 -12.07 26.72 -4.81
N LEU A 497 -11.17 25.76 -4.79
CA LEU A 497 -9.81 25.90 -4.28
C LEU A 497 -8.86 25.88 -5.49
N ASP A 498 -8.06 26.93 -5.66
CA ASP A 498 -7.21 27.10 -6.84
C ASP A 498 -5.83 27.64 -6.46
N ASN A 499 -4.75 26.94 -6.79
CA ASN A 499 -3.39 27.39 -6.42
C ASN A 499 -3.23 27.52 -4.90
N MET A 500 -3.73 26.54 -4.15
CA MET A 500 -3.71 26.52 -2.68
C MET A 500 -2.59 25.62 -2.16
N THR A 501 -1.91 26.03 -1.09
CA THR A 501 -0.94 25.18 -0.39
C THR A 501 -1.47 24.88 1.02
N VAL A 502 -1.66 23.61 1.37
CA VAL A 502 -2.13 23.16 2.70
C VAL A 502 -1.07 22.24 3.29
N LEU A 503 -0.47 22.62 4.42
CA LEU A 503 0.63 21.90 5.05
C LEU A 503 0.33 21.58 6.52
N ASP A 504 0.88 20.48 7.03
CA ASP A 504 0.95 20.19 8.47
C ASP A 504 -0.43 20.28 9.17
N SER A 505 -1.40 19.52 8.65
CA SER A 505 -2.71 19.39 9.31
C SER A 505 -2.66 18.26 10.33
N ALA A 506 -3.10 18.50 11.57
CA ALA A 506 -3.03 17.48 12.61
C ALA A 506 -3.82 16.20 12.29
N THR A 507 -4.90 16.29 11.51
CA THR A 507 -5.58 15.10 10.98
C THR A 507 -5.93 15.26 9.50
N GLY A 508 -6.86 16.14 9.13
CA GLY A 508 -7.36 16.27 7.77
C GLY A 508 -6.82 17.49 7.03
N GLY A 509 -6.42 17.33 5.77
CA GLY A 509 -6.12 18.48 4.89
C GLY A 509 -7.39 19.21 4.45
N ILE A 510 -8.11 18.64 3.49
CA ILE A 510 -9.29 19.26 2.86
C ILE A 510 -10.51 18.34 2.93
N GLY A 511 -11.65 18.88 3.36
CA GLY A 511 -12.95 18.18 3.43
C GLY A 511 -14.01 18.78 2.49
N MET A 512 -14.57 17.98 1.57
CA MET A 512 -15.62 18.41 0.62
C MET A 512 -16.90 17.59 0.77
N PHE A 513 -18.00 18.23 1.19
CA PHE A 513 -19.22 17.51 1.59
C PHE A 513 -20.48 17.82 0.77
N LYS A 514 -20.32 18.52 -0.37
CA LYS A 514 -21.42 18.92 -1.25
C LYS A 514 -21.04 19.03 -2.73
N PRO A 515 -22.02 18.98 -3.65
CA PRO A 515 -21.78 18.94 -5.09
C PRO A 515 -21.09 20.16 -5.72
N GLY A 516 -20.52 19.94 -6.91
CA GLY A 516 -20.08 20.98 -7.85
C GLY A 516 -18.80 21.72 -7.45
N SER A 517 -18.01 21.17 -6.53
CA SER A 517 -16.77 21.80 -6.08
C SER A 517 -15.58 21.43 -6.96
N VAL A 518 -14.59 22.31 -7.01
CA VAL A 518 -13.36 22.16 -7.78
C VAL A 518 -12.16 22.38 -6.85
N ILE A 519 -11.19 21.48 -6.91
CA ILE A 519 -9.86 21.67 -6.33
C ILE A 519 -8.87 21.57 -7.49
N ARG A 520 -8.10 22.63 -7.71
CA ARG A 520 -7.13 22.64 -8.81
C ARG A 520 -5.81 23.33 -8.46
N ASN A 521 -4.73 22.94 -9.13
CA ASN A 521 -3.39 23.47 -8.90
C ASN A 521 -3.06 23.49 -7.39
N THR A 522 -3.40 22.45 -6.63
CA THR A 522 -3.41 22.54 -5.15
C THR A 522 -2.50 21.50 -4.55
N THR A 523 -1.67 21.91 -3.59
CA THR A 523 -0.77 21.04 -2.83
C THR A 523 -1.34 20.80 -1.44
N VAL A 524 -1.40 19.53 -1.03
CA VAL A 524 -1.69 19.08 0.33
C VAL A 524 -0.56 18.16 0.78
N ASP A 525 0.14 18.50 1.85
CA ASP A 525 1.32 17.78 2.32
C ASP A 525 1.32 17.66 3.84
N GLY A 526 1.79 16.53 4.38
CA GLY A 526 1.89 16.30 5.83
C GLY A 526 0.54 16.42 6.54
N SER A 527 -0.43 15.57 6.18
CA SER A 527 -1.72 15.49 6.89
C SER A 527 -1.74 14.28 7.80
N GLY A 528 -2.01 14.50 9.10
CA GLY A 528 -2.08 13.51 10.17
C GLY A 528 -2.73 12.19 9.81
N GLN A 529 -3.88 12.26 9.15
CA GLN A 529 -4.73 11.12 8.84
C GLN A 529 -5.03 11.01 7.35
N VAL A 530 -5.57 12.07 6.75
CA VAL A 530 -6.04 12.05 5.36
C VAL A 530 -5.80 13.39 4.67
N GLY A 531 -5.21 13.34 3.48
CA GLY A 531 -4.96 14.55 2.69
C GLY A 531 -6.26 15.20 2.23
N ILE A 532 -7.08 14.48 1.45
CA ILE A 532 -8.38 14.96 0.98
C ILE A 532 -9.48 13.95 1.30
N HIS A 533 -10.50 14.40 2.01
CA HIS A 533 -11.72 13.66 2.26
C HIS A 533 -12.90 14.28 1.50
N ALA A 534 -13.70 13.45 0.85
CA ALA A 534 -14.94 13.90 0.23
C ALA A 534 -16.10 12.93 0.46
N ASN A 535 -17.29 13.46 0.68
CA ASN A 535 -18.50 12.67 0.83
C ASN A 535 -19.71 13.42 0.26
N GLN A 536 -20.54 12.78 -0.58
CA GLN A 536 -21.68 13.46 -1.22
C GLN A 536 -21.27 14.69 -2.06
N ALA A 537 -20.06 14.63 -2.63
CA ALA A 537 -19.45 15.70 -3.41
C ALA A 537 -19.67 15.50 -4.92
N ASP A 538 -20.94 15.34 -5.33
CA ASP A 538 -21.27 15.02 -6.72
C ASP A 538 -20.70 16.04 -7.71
N GLY A 539 -20.07 15.58 -8.80
CA GLY A 539 -19.41 16.45 -9.78
C GLY A 539 -18.09 17.07 -9.30
N LEU A 540 -17.44 16.52 -8.27
CA LEU A 540 -16.15 17.00 -7.79
C LEU A 540 -15.08 16.83 -8.87
N LEU A 541 -14.30 17.89 -9.10
CA LEU A 541 -13.12 17.89 -9.96
C LEU A 541 -11.87 18.13 -9.11
N LEU A 542 -10.90 17.21 -9.23
CA LEU A 542 -9.53 17.32 -8.72
C LEU A 542 -8.61 17.38 -9.95
N ASP A 543 -7.97 18.52 -10.18
CA ASP A 543 -7.24 18.84 -11.42
C ASP A 543 -5.88 19.44 -11.09
N ASP A 544 -4.79 18.77 -11.44
CA ASP A 544 -3.44 19.20 -11.04
C ASP A 544 -3.28 19.38 -9.52
N VAL A 545 -3.64 18.35 -8.77
CA VAL A 545 -3.41 18.30 -7.32
C VAL A 545 -2.15 17.51 -6.99
N SER A 546 -1.42 17.93 -5.96
CA SER A 546 -0.32 17.17 -5.36
C SER A 546 -0.71 16.83 -3.93
N VAL A 547 -0.85 15.54 -3.63
CA VAL A 547 -1.15 15.04 -2.28
C VAL A 547 -0.01 14.16 -1.82
N THR A 548 0.77 14.60 -0.85
CA THR A 548 1.97 13.90 -0.41
C THR A 548 1.99 13.65 1.09
N ASP A 549 2.73 12.60 1.48
CA ASP A 549 3.09 12.29 2.86
C ASP A 549 1.89 12.27 3.84
N SER A 550 0.71 11.89 3.34
CA SER A 550 -0.50 11.79 4.15
C SER A 550 -0.50 10.55 5.05
N ASN A 551 -1.19 10.67 6.18
CA ASN A 551 -1.19 9.76 7.31
C ASN A 551 0.19 9.66 8.02
N ASP A 552 0.84 10.79 8.23
CA ASP A 552 2.13 10.89 8.94
C ASP A 552 2.02 10.55 10.44
N GLU A 553 0.86 10.77 11.07
CA GLU A 553 0.55 10.35 12.45
C GLU A 553 0.26 8.84 12.58
N ARG A 554 0.30 8.07 11.48
CA ARG A 554 0.19 6.60 11.47
C ARG A 554 -1.12 6.06 12.06
N PHE A 555 -2.26 6.67 11.71
CA PHE A 555 -3.55 6.02 11.91
C PHE A 555 -3.58 4.66 11.18
N ASN A 556 -4.41 3.74 11.65
CA ASN A 556 -4.72 2.55 10.87
C ASN A 556 -5.28 2.98 9.48
N PRO A 557 -4.72 2.48 8.37
CA PRO A 557 -5.19 2.85 7.04
C PRO A 557 -6.67 2.53 6.78
N ALA A 558 -7.22 1.51 7.45
CA ALA A 558 -8.66 1.26 7.47
C ALA A 558 -9.22 1.73 8.83
N PRO A 559 -10.31 2.52 8.85
CA PRO A 559 -11.30 2.62 7.76
C PRO A 559 -11.06 3.74 6.72
N SER A 560 -10.21 4.74 6.99
CA SER A 560 -10.19 5.96 6.17
C SER A 560 -8.83 6.59 5.88
N ALA A 561 -7.79 6.33 6.66
CA ALA A 561 -6.54 7.08 6.56
C ALA A 561 -5.78 6.78 5.26
N GLY A 562 -5.19 7.82 4.66
CA GLY A 562 -4.57 7.72 3.34
C GLY A 562 -4.44 9.06 2.61
N GLY A 563 -4.26 9.02 1.28
CA GLY A 563 -4.09 10.23 0.48
C GLY A 563 -5.43 10.90 0.25
N ILE A 564 -6.28 10.23 -0.54
CA ILE A 564 -7.62 10.70 -0.90
C ILE A 564 -8.65 9.61 -0.62
N LYS A 565 -9.68 9.93 0.17
CA LYS A 565 -10.82 9.06 0.45
C LYS A 565 -12.12 9.74 0.03
N ILE A 566 -12.90 9.08 -0.83
CA ILE A 566 -14.16 9.62 -1.37
C ILE A 566 -15.30 8.62 -1.13
N THR A 567 -16.42 9.10 -0.59
CA THR A 567 -17.62 8.29 -0.35
C THR A 567 -18.90 8.88 -0.94
N GLN A 568 -19.90 8.03 -1.20
CA GLN A 568 -21.26 8.40 -1.60
C GLN A 568 -21.34 9.55 -2.61
N THR A 569 -20.55 9.51 -3.69
CA THR A 569 -20.38 10.63 -4.64
C THR A 569 -20.67 10.19 -6.07
N ARG A 570 -21.33 11.05 -6.87
CA ARG A 570 -21.63 10.80 -8.28
C ARG A 570 -20.91 11.76 -9.21
N GLY A 571 -20.11 11.22 -10.12
CA GLY A 571 -19.26 12.02 -11.00
C GLY A 571 -18.10 12.59 -10.19
N ILE A 572 -16.93 11.97 -10.29
CA ILE A 572 -15.69 12.47 -9.72
C ILE A 572 -14.61 12.32 -10.78
N THR A 573 -13.81 13.36 -10.98
CA THR A 573 -12.64 13.31 -11.85
C THR A 573 -11.41 13.69 -11.05
N LEU A 574 -10.42 12.80 -11.02
CA LEU A 574 -9.05 13.08 -10.63
C LEU A 574 -8.19 13.05 -11.89
N ARG A 575 -7.60 14.17 -12.27
CA ARG A 575 -6.76 14.23 -13.45
C ARG A 575 -5.49 15.06 -13.29
N ASP A 576 -4.51 14.72 -14.10
CA ASP A 576 -3.27 15.49 -14.25
C ASP A 576 -2.58 15.74 -12.90
N SER A 577 -2.68 14.80 -11.96
CA SER A 577 -2.34 14.99 -10.54
C SER A 577 -1.30 13.98 -10.04
N GLU A 578 -0.75 14.21 -8.84
CA GLU A 578 0.06 13.24 -8.11
C GLU A 578 -0.45 12.94 -6.70
N ILE A 579 -0.30 11.68 -6.29
CA ILE A 579 -0.51 11.22 -4.93
C ILE A 579 0.67 10.32 -4.56
N ARG A 580 1.45 10.68 -3.53
CA ARG A 580 2.71 10.02 -3.22
C ARG A 580 2.97 9.81 -1.74
N ARG A 581 3.74 8.76 -1.43
CA ARG A 581 4.32 8.49 -0.09
C ARG A 581 3.32 8.44 1.07
N THR A 582 2.08 8.10 0.80
CA THR A 582 1.05 7.97 1.83
C THR A 582 1.23 6.69 2.65
N HIS A 583 1.09 6.80 3.98
CA HIS A 583 0.89 5.64 4.84
C HIS A 583 -0.56 5.14 4.76
N GLY A 584 -0.90 4.40 3.72
CA GLY A 584 -2.25 3.90 3.50
C GLY A 584 -2.53 3.72 2.02
N SER A 585 -3.79 3.82 1.61
CA SER A 585 -4.15 3.84 0.18
C SER A 585 -3.96 5.25 -0.39
N GLN A 586 -3.49 5.37 -1.64
CA GLN A 586 -3.35 6.69 -2.29
C GLN A 586 -4.71 7.28 -2.65
N PHE A 587 -5.53 6.53 -3.39
CA PHE A 587 -6.86 6.97 -3.83
C PHE A 587 -7.88 5.87 -3.57
N TRP A 588 -8.89 6.15 -2.74
CA TRP A 588 -9.91 5.18 -2.34
C TRP A 588 -11.31 5.75 -2.48
N THR A 589 -12.08 5.20 -3.41
CA THR A 589 -13.53 5.41 -3.48
C THR A 589 -14.27 4.26 -2.83
N ASP A 590 -15.24 4.56 -1.97
CA ASP A 590 -15.94 3.58 -1.15
C ASP A 590 -17.39 4.01 -0.90
N GLN A 591 -18.27 3.11 -0.46
CA GLN A 591 -19.66 3.41 -0.12
C GLN A 591 -20.44 4.10 -1.25
N SER A 592 -20.76 3.36 -2.32
CA SER A 592 -21.65 3.80 -3.39
C SER A 592 -21.15 5.02 -4.18
N VAL A 593 -19.88 5.04 -4.60
CA VAL A 593 -19.38 6.05 -5.56
C VAL A 593 -19.72 5.62 -6.99
N PHE A 594 -20.25 6.55 -7.78
CA PHE A 594 -20.71 6.29 -9.15
C PHE A 594 -20.01 7.20 -10.16
N ASN A 595 -19.57 6.67 -11.29
CA ASN A 595 -18.91 7.42 -12.37
C ASN A 595 -17.61 8.11 -11.90
N VAL A 596 -16.57 7.29 -11.68
CA VAL A 596 -15.24 7.70 -11.21
C VAL A 596 -14.25 7.76 -12.37
N ASP A 597 -13.63 8.91 -12.59
CA ASP A 597 -12.59 9.10 -13.61
C ASP A 597 -11.24 9.40 -12.96
N VAL A 598 -10.25 8.55 -13.21
CA VAL A 598 -8.85 8.70 -12.77
C VAL A 598 -7.98 8.72 -14.02
N VAL A 599 -7.55 9.92 -14.43
CA VAL A 599 -6.97 10.19 -15.74
C VAL A 599 -5.59 10.84 -15.64
N ASN A 600 -4.56 10.29 -16.28
CA ASN A 600 -3.25 10.94 -16.38
C ASN A 600 -2.59 11.35 -15.04
N ASN A 601 -2.61 10.46 -14.03
CA ASN A 601 -2.05 10.74 -12.70
C ASN A 601 -0.73 10.00 -12.41
N GLU A 602 -0.03 10.41 -11.34
CA GLU A 602 1.10 9.70 -10.69
C GLU A 602 0.68 9.22 -9.32
N ILE A 603 0.53 7.91 -9.14
CA ILE A 603 0.02 7.30 -7.90
C ILE A 603 1.08 6.34 -7.37
N ILE A 604 1.99 6.85 -6.53
CA ILE A 604 3.29 6.22 -6.29
C ILE A 604 3.67 6.09 -4.82
N GLY A 605 4.08 4.90 -4.39
CA GLY A 605 4.80 4.75 -3.12
C GLY A 605 3.94 4.67 -1.87
N SER A 606 2.80 3.98 -1.92
CA SER A 606 1.94 3.80 -0.73
C SER A 606 2.30 2.56 0.08
N THR A 607 2.02 2.59 1.39
CA THR A 607 2.14 1.40 2.24
C THR A 607 0.98 0.40 2.06
N ARG A 608 0.00 0.72 1.21
CA ARG A 608 -1.15 -0.15 0.90
C ARG A 608 -1.43 -0.14 -0.60
N PHE A 609 -2.65 0.20 -1.02
CA PHE A 609 -3.07 0.15 -2.42
C PHE A 609 -2.73 1.46 -3.15
N GLY A 610 -2.56 1.38 -4.47
CA GLY A 610 -2.56 2.57 -5.32
C GLY A 610 -4.00 3.13 -5.41
N ILE A 611 -4.82 2.50 -6.24
CA ILE A 611 -6.24 2.84 -6.43
C ILE A 611 -7.12 1.76 -5.81
N VAL A 612 -8.15 2.16 -5.07
CA VAL A 612 -9.22 1.29 -4.59
C VAL A 612 -10.57 1.80 -5.08
N LEU A 613 -11.28 0.99 -5.85
CA LEU A 613 -12.68 1.19 -6.23
C LEU A 613 -13.54 0.15 -5.50
N GLU A 614 -14.17 0.54 -4.40
CA GLU A 614 -14.88 -0.38 -3.50
C GLU A 614 -16.39 -0.09 -3.43
N ILE A 615 -17.21 -1.15 -3.48
CA ILE A 615 -18.69 -1.11 -3.40
C ILE A 615 -19.30 0.07 -4.19
N SER A 616 -18.81 0.19 -5.42
CA SER A 616 -19.02 1.31 -6.32
C SER A 616 -19.47 0.82 -7.71
N SER A 617 -19.61 1.69 -8.69
CA SER A 617 -20.01 1.32 -10.06
C SER A 617 -19.63 2.40 -11.06
N THR A 618 -19.30 1.98 -12.28
CA THR A 618 -18.95 2.86 -13.40
C THR A 618 -17.68 3.66 -13.12
N GLY A 619 -16.57 3.30 -13.77
CA GLY A 619 -15.31 4.02 -13.60
C GLY A 619 -14.39 3.90 -14.80
N THR A 620 -13.52 4.89 -14.98
CA THR A 620 -12.45 4.89 -15.97
C THR A 620 -11.12 5.20 -15.29
N VAL A 621 -10.18 4.27 -15.37
CA VAL A 621 -8.80 4.44 -14.93
C VAL A 621 -7.94 4.42 -16.20
N VAL A 622 -7.46 5.58 -16.63
CA VAL A 622 -6.76 5.70 -17.91
C VAL A 622 -5.52 6.60 -17.86
N ASP A 623 -4.47 6.19 -18.56
CA ASP A 623 -3.24 6.98 -18.73
C ASP A 623 -2.44 7.27 -17.44
N ASN A 624 -2.63 6.45 -16.40
CA ASN A 624 -1.97 6.66 -15.11
C ASN A 624 -0.66 5.88 -14.98
N VAL A 625 0.31 6.46 -14.27
CA VAL A 625 1.44 5.74 -13.69
C VAL A 625 1.08 5.35 -12.26
N ILE A 626 0.98 4.04 -12.00
CA ILE A 626 0.59 3.48 -10.70
C ILE A 626 1.69 2.52 -10.26
N ALA A 627 2.52 2.94 -9.31
CA ALA A 627 3.73 2.19 -9.02
C ALA A 627 4.22 2.24 -7.58
N ASP A 628 5.09 1.30 -7.22
CA ASP A 628 5.77 1.24 -5.92
C ASP A 628 4.80 1.20 -4.73
N ASN A 629 3.56 0.72 -4.91
CA ASN A 629 2.60 0.55 -3.82
C ASN A 629 2.74 -0.85 -3.22
N ALA A 630 2.75 -0.95 -1.89
CA ALA A 630 3.04 -2.20 -1.18
C ALA A 630 1.97 -3.29 -1.36
N ALA A 631 0.74 -2.92 -1.76
CA ALA A 631 -0.36 -3.82 -2.10
C ALA A 631 -0.70 -3.76 -3.60
N ASP A 632 -1.96 -3.98 -3.99
CA ASP A 632 -2.33 -3.97 -5.41
C ASP A 632 -2.27 -2.55 -5.98
N GLY A 633 -1.80 -2.43 -7.23
CA GLY A 633 -1.81 -1.16 -7.95
C GLY A 633 -3.24 -0.65 -8.13
N VAL A 634 -4.14 -1.50 -8.63
CA VAL A 634 -5.58 -1.23 -8.72
C VAL A 634 -6.37 -2.38 -8.10
N LEU A 635 -7.16 -2.07 -7.06
CA LEU A 635 -8.15 -2.96 -6.47
C LEU A 635 -9.56 -2.52 -6.89
N VAL A 636 -10.29 -3.39 -7.57
CA VAL A 636 -11.71 -3.25 -7.90
C VAL A 636 -12.50 -4.24 -7.03
N ALA A 637 -13.05 -3.76 -5.92
CA ALA A 637 -13.74 -4.59 -4.94
C ALA A 637 -15.25 -4.36 -5.02
N ASN A 638 -16.03 -5.41 -5.32
CA ASN A 638 -17.48 -5.36 -5.42
C ASN A 638 -17.98 -4.22 -6.33
N THR A 639 -17.29 -3.96 -7.44
CA THR A 639 -17.54 -2.80 -8.32
C THR A 639 -17.62 -3.24 -9.79
N ASP A 640 -18.69 -2.85 -10.50
CA ASP A 640 -18.88 -3.14 -11.93
C ASP A 640 -18.61 -1.93 -12.83
N LYS A 641 -18.56 -2.19 -14.15
CA LYS A 641 -18.46 -1.19 -15.22
C LYS A 641 -17.19 -0.34 -15.15
N VAL A 642 -16.05 -0.97 -14.83
CA VAL A 642 -14.75 -0.29 -14.78
C VAL A 642 -14.00 -0.50 -16.09
N SER A 643 -13.49 0.59 -16.67
CA SER A 643 -12.58 0.59 -17.82
C SER A 643 -11.17 0.92 -17.32
N ILE A 644 -10.23 -0.03 -17.37
CA ILE A 644 -8.82 0.17 -16.98
C ILE A 644 -7.96 0.10 -18.23
N TRP A 645 -7.55 1.25 -18.77
CA TRP A 645 -6.89 1.32 -20.08
C TRP A 645 -5.62 2.13 -20.09
N ASN A 646 -4.63 1.76 -20.88
CA ASN A 646 -3.47 2.63 -21.13
C ASN A 646 -2.72 3.06 -19.86
N ASN A 647 -2.70 2.25 -18.81
CA ASN A 647 -1.96 2.58 -17.59
C ASN A 647 -0.60 1.85 -17.57
N THR A 648 0.38 2.46 -16.91
CA THR A 648 1.61 1.78 -16.49
C THR A 648 1.47 1.40 -15.02
N ILE A 649 1.22 0.11 -14.75
CA ILE A 649 0.95 -0.43 -13.42
C ILE A 649 2.05 -1.43 -13.06
N VAL A 650 3.07 -0.97 -12.34
CA VAL A 650 4.32 -1.72 -12.17
C VAL A 650 4.86 -1.59 -10.75
N ARG A 651 5.68 -2.54 -10.29
CA ARG A 651 6.30 -2.50 -8.95
C ARG A 651 5.30 -2.40 -7.79
N ASN A 652 4.09 -2.91 -8.00
CA ASN A 652 3.09 -3.10 -6.95
C ASN A 652 3.06 -4.59 -6.55
N ARG A 653 2.40 -4.98 -5.45
CA ARG A 653 2.21 -6.42 -5.13
C ARG A 653 1.53 -7.16 -6.28
N ARG A 654 0.30 -6.81 -6.66
CA ARG A 654 -0.32 -7.18 -7.96
C ARG A 654 -0.52 -5.93 -8.80
N ALA A 655 -0.66 -6.09 -10.11
CA ALA A 655 -1.02 -4.95 -10.96
C ALA A 655 -2.51 -4.61 -10.77
N ILE A 656 -3.40 -5.57 -11.06
CA ILE A 656 -4.85 -5.36 -10.98
C ILE A 656 -5.50 -6.55 -10.26
N ALA A 657 -6.45 -6.27 -9.37
CA ALA A 657 -7.30 -7.27 -8.75
C ALA A 657 -8.77 -6.86 -8.79
N PHE A 658 -9.63 -7.72 -9.36
CA PHE A 658 -11.07 -7.69 -9.18
C PHE A 658 -11.44 -8.68 -8.07
N THR A 659 -12.16 -8.21 -7.05
CA THR A 659 -12.48 -9.03 -5.89
C THR A 659 -13.96 -8.92 -5.53
N GLN A 660 -14.57 -10.07 -5.26
CA GLN A 660 -15.96 -10.16 -4.80
C GLN A 660 -16.03 -10.81 -3.43
N ASP A 661 -16.66 -10.12 -2.48
CA ASP A 661 -17.11 -10.68 -1.20
C ASP A 661 -18.64 -10.86 -1.15
N SER A 662 -19.20 -11.04 0.04
CA SER A 662 -20.63 -11.31 0.26
C SER A 662 -21.54 -10.08 0.21
N ARG A 663 -20.99 -8.86 0.19
CA ARG A 663 -21.76 -7.61 0.20
C ARG A 663 -22.55 -7.44 -1.09
N ARG A 664 -23.81 -7.04 -0.98
CA ARG A 664 -24.73 -6.79 -2.09
C ARG A 664 -25.57 -5.55 -1.81
N ILE A 665 -25.91 -4.76 -2.83
CA ILE A 665 -26.66 -3.50 -2.63
C ILE A 665 -28.04 -3.74 -2.00
N GLU A 666 -28.63 -4.91 -2.20
CA GLU A 666 -29.91 -5.31 -1.62
C GLU A 666 -29.85 -5.55 -0.09
N GLN A 667 -28.65 -5.71 0.46
CA GLN A 667 -28.42 -5.94 1.89
C GLN A 667 -28.45 -4.61 2.67
N LEU A 668 -29.64 -4.03 2.88
CA LEU A 668 -29.80 -2.70 3.52
C LEU A 668 -29.25 -2.59 4.96
N GLN A 669 -28.92 -3.72 5.59
CA GLN A 669 -28.24 -3.76 6.89
C GLN A 669 -26.72 -3.54 6.80
N VAL A 670 -26.11 -3.68 5.62
CA VAL A 670 -24.69 -3.41 5.40
C VAL A 670 -24.51 -1.91 5.21
N SER A 671 -23.47 -1.31 5.79
CA SER A 671 -23.19 0.11 5.60
C SER A 671 -22.69 0.41 4.18
N GLY A 672 -22.92 1.63 3.71
CA GLY A 672 -22.36 2.14 2.46
C GLY A 672 -23.37 2.53 1.39
N HIS A 673 -24.67 2.36 1.63
CA HIS A 673 -25.73 2.87 0.76
C HIS A 673 -25.76 4.40 0.77
N ASP A 674 -25.88 5.01 -0.41
CA ASP A 674 -26.16 6.44 -0.52
C ASP A 674 -27.64 6.70 -0.21
N ALA A 675 -27.93 7.20 0.99
CA ALA A 675 -29.28 7.48 1.46
C ALA A 675 -30.04 8.50 0.59
N ARG A 676 -29.36 9.25 -0.29
CA ARG A 676 -29.98 10.19 -1.25
C ARG A 676 -30.63 9.48 -2.44
N ARG A 677 -30.55 8.14 -2.51
CA ARG A 677 -31.02 7.30 -3.61
C ARG A 677 -32.12 6.34 -3.17
N PRO A 678 -33.07 5.98 -4.06
CA PRO A 678 -34.00 4.89 -3.82
C PRO A 678 -33.25 3.60 -3.51
N GLN A 679 -33.68 2.87 -2.48
CA GLN A 679 -33.01 1.66 -2.01
C GLN A 679 -33.77 0.39 -2.39
N PRO A 680 -33.08 -0.66 -2.89
CA PRO A 680 -31.67 -0.66 -3.27
C PRO A 680 -31.41 0.11 -4.58
N ASP A 681 -30.28 0.82 -4.67
CA ASP A 681 -29.89 1.50 -5.91
C ASP A 681 -29.26 0.50 -6.90
N LEU A 682 -30.09 -0.15 -7.71
CA LEU A 682 -29.66 -1.19 -8.66
C LEU A 682 -28.72 -0.69 -9.78
N ALA A 683 -28.48 0.62 -9.89
CA ALA A 683 -27.39 1.13 -10.72
C ALA A 683 -26.00 0.73 -10.17
N MET A 684 -25.93 0.34 -8.90
CA MET A 684 -24.74 0.04 -8.10
C MET A 684 -24.87 -1.34 -7.44
N PRO A 685 -24.81 -2.47 -8.18
CA PRO A 685 -25.18 -3.78 -7.66
C PRO A 685 -24.28 -4.33 -6.53
N TRP A 686 -23.10 -3.74 -6.32
CA TRP A 686 -22.01 -4.28 -5.50
C TRP A 686 -21.56 -5.68 -5.94
N VAL A 687 -21.58 -5.88 -7.25
CA VAL A 687 -21.11 -7.11 -7.90
C VAL A 687 -20.03 -6.73 -8.89
N ILE A 688 -18.87 -7.38 -8.88
CA ILE A 688 -17.86 -7.14 -9.91
C ILE A 688 -18.38 -7.58 -11.28
N GLY A 689 -18.01 -6.88 -12.34
CA GLY A 689 -18.36 -7.31 -13.69
C GLY A 689 -18.46 -6.18 -14.70
N ASN A 690 -18.86 -6.52 -15.93
CA ASN A 690 -19.04 -5.60 -17.05
C ASN A 690 -17.84 -4.64 -17.25
N SER A 691 -16.64 -5.12 -16.97
CA SER A 691 -15.42 -4.32 -16.90
C SER A 691 -14.48 -4.69 -18.04
N SER A 692 -13.64 -3.75 -18.45
CA SER A 692 -12.68 -3.95 -19.53
C SER A 692 -11.29 -3.49 -19.12
N VAL A 693 -10.29 -4.28 -19.50
CA VAL A 693 -8.87 -4.01 -19.27
C VAL A 693 -8.14 -4.05 -20.61
N GLY A 694 -7.41 -3.01 -20.98
CA GLY A 694 -6.65 -3.07 -22.23
C GLY A 694 -5.54 -2.06 -22.36
N ASN A 695 -4.55 -2.36 -23.19
CA ASN A 695 -3.43 -1.45 -23.47
C ASN A 695 -2.60 -1.07 -22.24
N ASN A 696 -2.66 -1.85 -21.16
CA ASN A 696 -1.88 -1.58 -19.95
C ASN A 696 -0.52 -2.26 -19.99
N VAL A 697 0.43 -1.68 -19.25
CA VAL A 697 1.71 -2.32 -18.93
C VAL A 697 1.62 -2.80 -17.49
N LEU A 698 1.60 -4.11 -17.30
CA LEU A 698 1.26 -4.75 -16.03
C LEU A 698 2.47 -5.53 -15.52
N ALA A 699 3.02 -5.12 -14.39
CA ALA A 699 4.05 -5.86 -13.67
C ALA A 699 3.66 -5.97 -12.20
N ALA A 700 3.77 -7.17 -11.66
CA ALA A 700 3.51 -7.45 -10.26
C ALA A 700 4.80 -7.86 -9.54
N GLY A 701 4.81 -7.71 -8.23
CA GLY A 701 5.92 -8.12 -7.37
C GLY A 701 6.11 -9.63 -7.38
N HIS A 702 7.28 -10.09 -6.95
CA HIS A 702 7.65 -11.51 -7.00
C HIS A 702 6.67 -12.45 -6.28
N ASP A 703 5.98 -11.97 -5.23
CA ASP A 703 5.05 -12.75 -4.40
C ASP A 703 3.60 -12.59 -4.73
N ALA A 704 3.32 -11.86 -5.79
CA ALA A 704 1.96 -11.80 -6.26
C ALA A 704 1.46 -13.21 -6.56
N THR A 705 0.22 -13.47 -6.14
CA THR A 705 -0.49 -14.66 -6.61
C THR A 705 -0.67 -14.63 -8.11
N SER A 706 -0.82 -13.44 -8.70
CA SER A 706 -0.93 -13.22 -10.14
C SER A 706 -0.65 -11.77 -10.52
N VAL A 707 -0.38 -11.48 -11.80
CA VAL A 707 -0.34 -10.09 -12.31
C VAL A 707 -1.73 -9.47 -12.33
N LEU A 708 -2.68 -10.17 -12.93
CA LEU A 708 -4.11 -9.83 -12.99
C LEU A 708 -4.92 -10.89 -12.24
N ALA A 709 -5.76 -10.47 -11.31
CA ALA A 709 -6.64 -11.37 -10.58
C ALA A 709 -8.12 -11.03 -10.78
N VAL A 710 -8.96 -12.04 -10.99
CA VAL A 710 -10.41 -11.99 -10.82
C VAL A 710 -10.79 -13.05 -9.80
N GLU A 711 -11.25 -12.63 -8.64
CA GLU A 711 -11.48 -13.49 -7.48
C GLU A 711 -12.90 -13.31 -6.93
N SER A 712 -13.53 -14.43 -6.59
CA SER A 712 -14.80 -14.45 -5.86
C SER A 712 -14.59 -15.24 -4.58
N TYR A 713 -14.45 -14.57 -3.45
CA TYR A 713 -14.07 -15.20 -2.17
C TYR A 713 -15.11 -16.18 -1.64
N ALA A 714 -16.39 -15.91 -1.90
CA ALA A 714 -17.48 -16.84 -1.60
C ALA A 714 -17.65 -17.96 -2.64
N LEU A 715 -16.78 -18.03 -3.66
CA LEU A 715 -16.83 -18.99 -4.78
C LEU A 715 -18.19 -19.00 -5.51
N VAL A 716 -18.90 -17.86 -5.56
CA VAL A 716 -20.26 -17.79 -6.13
C VAL A 716 -20.30 -17.38 -7.59
N HIS A 717 -19.17 -16.97 -8.18
CA HIS A 717 -19.12 -16.48 -9.57
C HIS A 717 -18.07 -17.18 -10.43
N ASP A 718 -18.44 -17.39 -11.69
CA ASP A 718 -17.50 -17.65 -12.78
C ASP A 718 -17.05 -16.33 -13.42
N ALA A 719 -15.74 -16.11 -13.52
CA ALA A 719 -15.20 -14.89 -14.12
C ALA A 719 -15.64 -14.69 -15.59
N GLY A 720 -15.81 -15.77 -16.35
CA GLY A 720 -16.36 -15.71 -17.72
C GLY A 720 -17.81 -15.18 -17.78
N LYS A 721 -18.61 -15.37 -16.73
CA LYS A 721 -20.00 -14.87 -16.64
C LYS A 721 -20.07 -13.42 -16.14
N LEU A 722 -19.02 -12.94 -15.46
CA LEU A 722 -18.95 -11.58 -14.95
C LEU A 722 -18.74 -10.54 -16.06
N LYS A 723 -18.51 -10.96 -17.32
CA LYS A 723 -18.27 -10.06 -18.47
C LYS A 723 -17.11 -9.11 -18.21
N ILE A 724 -16.06 -9.60 -17.54
CA ILE A 724 -14.78 -8.92 -17.44
C ILE A 724 -13.97 -9.32 -18.67
N THR A 725 -13.58 -8.36 -19.49
CA THR A 725 -12.77 -8.59 -20.70
C THR A 725 -11.40 -7.98 -20.56
N SER A 726 -10.39 -8.62 -21.15
CA SER A 726 -9.03 -8.12 -21.11
C SER A 726 -8.27 -8.46 -22.40
N ASN A 727 -7.66 -7.45 -23.04
CA ASN A 727 -6.85 -7.67 -24.25
C ASN A 727 -5.87 -6.52 -24.55
N GLY A 728 -4.77 -6.82 -25.23
CA GLY A 728 -3.77 -5.84 -25.68
C GLY A 728 -2.90 -5.30 -24.56
N ASN A 729 -2.63 -6.10 -23.54
CA ASN A 729 -1.78 -5.72 -22.43
C ASN A 729 -0.36 -6.27 -22.59
N VAL A 730 0.60 -5.66 -21.90
CA VAL A 730 1.91 -6.25 -21.64
C VAL A 730 1.91 -6.82 -20.23
N PHE A 731 2.04 -8.13 -20.12
CA PHE A 731 2.25 -8.82 -18.84
C PHE A 731 3.74 -8.99 -18.61
N SER A 732 4.25 -8.53 -17.48
CA SER A 732 5.64 -8.74 -17.13
C SER A 732 5.74 -9.75 -16.00
N GLN A 733 6.43 -10.86 -16.26
CA GLN A 733 6.93 -11.78 -15.24
C GLN A 733 8.46 -11.76 -15.27
N THR A 734 9.09 -11.62 -14.11
CA THR A 734 10.57 -11.59 -13.99
C THR A 734 11.18 -12.96 -14.20
N ALA A 735 10.40 -14.02 -13.99
CA ALA A 735 10.68 -15.39 -14.41
C ALA A 735 9.37 -16.15 -14.58
N LEU A 736 9.40 -17.31 -15.22
CA LEU A 736 8.24 -18.18 -15.28
C LEU A 736 7.75 -18.53 -13.86
N GLY A 737 6.49 -18.22 -13.55
CA GLY A 737 5.94 -18.42 -12.22
C GLY A 737 6.41 -17.40 -11.18
N VAL A 738 6.99 -16.27 -11.60
CA VAL A 738 7.31 -15.12 -10.73
C VAL A 738 6.80 -13.83 -11.36
N PRO A 739 5.64 -13.29 -10.94
CA PRO A 739 4.71 -13.83 -9.92
C PRO A 739 4.14 -15.21 -10.25
N ASN A 740 3.59 -15.88 -9.24
CA ASN A 740 3.09 -17.28 -9.29
C ASN A 740 2.27 -17.57 -10.56
N ALA A 741 1.45 -16.62 -10.97
CA ALA A 741 0.66 -16.70 -12.19
C ALA A 741 0.67 -15.41 -13.01
N THR A 742 0.41 -15.54 -14.30
CA THR A 742 0.03 -14.40 -15.13
C THR A 742 -1.36 -13.91 -14.72
N ALA A 743 -2.31 -14.85 -14.60
CA ALA A 743 -3.70 -14.54 -14.27
C ALA A 743 -4.31 -15.51 -13.26
N THR A 744 -5.18 -14.97 -12.38
CA THR A 744 -6.10 -15.75 -11.55
C THR A 744 -7.53 -15.51 -12.03
N TRP A 745 -8.33 -16.57 -12.16
CA TRP A 745 -9.66 -16.52 -12.77
C TRP A 745 -10.70 -17.28 -11.93
N ALA A 746 -11.70 -16.58 -11.40
CA ALA A 746 -12.72 -17.16 -10.53
C ALA A 746 -13.56 -18.23 -11.23
N ARG A 747 -13.89 -19.29 -10.49
CA ARG A 747 -14.76 -20.40 -10.90
C ARG A 747 -15.84 -20.60 -9.85
N GLN A 748 -17.08 -20.79 -10.29
CA GLN A 748 -18.19 -21.02 -9.40
C GLN A 748 -18.04 -22.39 -8.72
N GLY A 749 -18.16 -22.42 -7.39
CA GLY A 749 -18.08 -23.63 -6.58
C GLY A 749 -16.66 -24.20 -6.38
N GLU A 750 -15.63 -23.59 -6.97
CA GLU A 750 -14.26 -24.08 -6.96
C GLU A 750 -13.27 -22.97 -6.63
N GLN A 751 -12.07 -23.33 -6.16
CA GLN A 751 -10.99 -22.36 -6.01
C GLN A 751 -10.65 -21.72 -7.39
N PRO A 752 -10.30 -20.41 -7.43
CA PRO A 752 -9.92 -19.74 -8.66
C PRO A 752 -8.82 -20.49 -9.41
N MET A 753 -8.94 -20.57 -10.73
CA MET A 753 -7.91 -21.16 -11.58
C MET A 753 -6.74 -20.19 -11.70
N GLN A 754 -5.51 -20.70 -11.54
CA GLN A 754 -4.29 -19.93 -11.74
C GLN A 754 -3.63 -20.35 -13.05
N PHE A 755 -3.33 -19.37 -13.90
CA PHE A 755 -2.65 -19.55 -15.17
C PHE A 755 -1.24 -19.02 -15.07
N VAL A 756 -0.27 -19.92 -14.97
CA VAL A 756 1.15 -19.55 -14.88
C VAL A 756 1.58 -18.77 -16.13
N LEU A 757 1.21 -19.29 -17.29
CA LEU A 757 1.51 -18.74 -18.61
C LEU A 757 0.36 -17.88 -19.16
N LEU A 758 0.72 -16.85 -19.91
CA LEU A 758 -0.22 -16.03 -20.65
C LEU A 758 -0.94 -16.84 -21.73
N ASP A 759 -0.25 -17.77 -22.39
CA ASP A 759 -0.83 -18.59 -23.46
C ASP A 759 -1.89 -19.55 -22.91
N ASP A 760 -1.65 -20.18 -21.75
CA ASP A 760 -2.66 -21.04 -21.10
C ASP A 760 -3.92 -20.24 -20.72
N TYR A 761 -3.72 -19.02 -20.21
CA TYR A 761 -4.83 -18.12 -19.89
C TYR A 761 -5.61 -17.76 -21.16
N ARG A 762 -4.91 -17.41 -22.24
CA ARG A 762 -5.49 -17.08 -23.54
C ARG A 762 -6.28 -18.25 -24.11
N ASP A 763 -5.70 -19.43 -24.15
CA ASP A 763 -6.32 -20.62 -24.76
C ASP A 763 -7.55 -21.08 -23.95
N SER A 764 -7.48 -20.98 -22.63
CA SER A 764 -8.56 -21.42 -21.74
C SER A 764 -9.73 -20.44 -21.67
N THR A 765 -9.48 -19.15 -21.87
CA THR A 765 -10.50 -18.10 -21.63
C THR A 765 -10.87 -17.29 -22.88
N GLY A 766 -10.07 -17.36 -23.94
CA GLY A 766 -10.18 -16.50 -25.12
C GLY A 766 -9.75 -15.04 -24.91
N GLN A 767 -9.29 -14.67 -23.70
CA GLN A 767 -8.79 -13.33 -23.38
C GLN A 767 -7.38 -13.10 -23.93
N GLU A 768 -6.90 -11.86 -23.90
CA GLU A 768 -5.48 -11.54 -24.13
C GLU A 768 -4.93 -11.95 -25.50
N ARG A 769 -5.79 -11.98 -26.52
CA ARG A 769 -5.48 -12.41 -27.90
C ARG A 769 -4.24 -11.75 -28.52
N THR A 770 -4.02 -10.46 -28.27
CA THR A 770 -2.87 -9.71 -28.83
C THR A 770 -1.83 -9.34 -27.76
N SER A 771 -2.08 -9.70 -26.52
CA SER A 771 -1.22 -9.38 -25.39
C SER A 771 0.08 -10.16 -25.46
N ILE A 772 1.12 -9.62 -24.84
CA ILE A 772 2.44 -10.25 -24.83
C ILE A 772 2.93 -10.40 -23.40
N ASN A 773 3.79 -11.40 -23.19
CA ASN A 773 4.50 -11.58 -21.93
C ASN A 773 6.01 -11.65 -22.20
N PRO A 774 6.73 -10.51 -22.21
CA PRO A 774 8.17 -10.49 -22.37
C PRO A 774 8.85 -10.98 -21.07
N LEU A 775 8.91 -12.30 -20.90
CA LEU A 775 9.51 -12.98 -19.74
C LEU A 775 10.93 -12.47 -19.44
N ALA A 776 11.24 -12.33 -18.15
CA ALA A 776 12.55 -11.91 -17.65
C ALA A 776 13.02 -10.53 -18.16
N THR A 777 12.09 -9.67 -18.57
CA THR A 777 12.38 -8.28 -18.91
C THR A 777 11.51 -7.33 -18.10
N THR A 778 12.10 -6.21 -17.66
CA THR A 778 11.30 -5.11 -17.12
C THR A 778 10.75 -4.30 -18.28
N PRO A 779 9.43 -4.09 -18.40
CA PRO A 779 8.83 -3.44 -19.56
C PRO A 779 9.08 -1.92 -19.58
N VAL A 780 9.54 -1.36 -18.46
CA VAL A 780 9.74 0.09 -18.27
C VAL A 780 11.15 0.44 -17.76
N ASP A 781 11.54 1.70 -17.91
CA ASP A 781 12.72 2.30 -17.30
C ASP A 781 12.45 2.82 -15.87
N ALA A 782 13.44 3.46 -15.26
CA ALA A 782 13.34 4.03 -13.90
C ALA A 782 12.31 5.17 -13.80
N GLY A 783 12.00 5.84 -14.90
CA GLY A 783 10.96 6.86 -15.00
C GLY A 783 9.60 6.32 -15.43
N PHE A 784 9.40 5.00 -15.34
CA PHE A 784 8.16 4.30 -15.71
C PHE A 784 7.78 4.40 -17.20
N ARG A 785 8.71 4.81 -18.08
CA ARG A 785 8.46 4.87 -19.51
C ARG A 785 8.73 3.52 -20.14
N LEU A 786 7.95 3.16 -21.17
CA LEU A 786 8.16 1.93 -21.93
C LEU A 786 9.58 1.86 -22.48
N ARG A 787 10.25 0.72 -22.28
CA ARG A 787 11.54 0.46 -22.95
C ARG A 787 11.33 0.29 -24.44
N ALA A 788 12.33 0.69 -25.24
CA ALA A 788 12.28 0.68 -26.70
C ALA A 788 11.82 -0.66 -27.30
N GLY A 789 12.27 -1.79 -26.76
CA GLY A 789 11.86 -3.12 -27.21
C GLY A 789 10.35 -3.36 -27.08
N ILE A 790 9.72 -2.90 -26.00
CA ILE A 790 8.28 -3.01 -25.79
C ILE A 790 7.53 -1.97 -26.61
N ALA A 791 8.01 -0.72 -26.63
CA ALA A 791 7.42 0.37 -27.41
C ALA A 791 7.34 0.04 -28.91
N SER A 792 8.34 -0.66 -29.46
CA SER A 792 8.34 -1.09 -30.87
C SER A 792 7.20 -2.06 -31.23
N ARG A 793 6.61 -2.73 -30.23
CA ARG A 793 5.53 -3.71 -30.40
C ARG A 793 4.13 -3.13 -30.17
N THR A 794 4.00 -1.82 -29.93
CA THR A 794 2.70 -1.19 -29.68
C THR A 794 1.68 -1.49 -30.78
N ALA A 795 2.06 -1.47 -32.06
CA ALA A 795 1.14 -1.75 -33.17
C ALA A 795 0.63 -3.21 -33.20
N GLU A 796 1.41 -4.15 -32.68
CA GLU A 796 1.07 -5.57 -32.55
C GLU A 796 0.10 -5.80 -31.38
N VAL A 797 0.39 -5.14 -30.25
CA VAL A 797 -0.27 -5.39 -28.97
C VAL A 797 -1.55 -4.58 -28.81
N ALA A 798 -1.46 -3.27 -29.01
CA ALA A 798 -2.47 -2.31 -28.59
C ALA A 798 -3.77 -2.47 -29.39
N GLN A 799 -4.88 -2.50 -28.66
CA GLN A 799 -6.24 -2.45 -29.17
C GLN A 799 -6.68 -1.01 -29.45
N PRO A 800 -7.64 -0.80 -30.37
CA PRO A 800 -8.24 0.51 -30.55
C PRO A 800 -8.95 0.93 -29.26
N LEU A 801 -8.58 2.10 -28.73
CA LEU A 801 -9.20 2.68 -27.56
C LEU A 801 -10.72 2.82 -27.75
N PRO A 802 -11.55 2.31 -26.82
CA PRO A 802 -12.99 2.58 -26.82
C PRO A 802 -13.25 4.08 -26.82
N ALA A 803 -14.27 4.53 -27.56
CA ALA A 803 -14.54 5.95 -27.75
C ALA A 803 -14.70 6.71 -26.42
N HIS A 804 -15.40 6.13 -25.43
CA HIS A 804 -15.59 6.76 -24.12
C HIS A 804 -14.30 6.86 -23.30
N VAL A 805 -13.34 5.95 -23.50
CA VAL A 805 -12.02 5.99 -22.87
C VAL A 805 -11.13 7.01 -23.58
N ALA A 806 -11.11 6.99 -24.91
CA ALA A 806 -10.29 7.89 -25.72
C ALA A 806 -10.60 9.36 -25.43
N VAL A 807 -11.89 9.72 -25.35
CA VAL A 807 -12.33 11.08 -25.02
C VAL A 807 -11.80 11.52 -23.65
N LYS A 808 -11.84 10.64 -22.65
CA LYS A 808 -11.33 10.96 -21.29
C LYS A 808 -9.81 11.10 -21.26
N ALA A 809 -9.10 10.28 -22.03
CA ALA A 809 -7.64 10.36 -22.16
C ALA A 809 -7.14 11.51 -23.04
N GLY A 810 -8.03 12.32 -23.64
CA GLY A 810 -7.63 13.35 -24.61
C GLY A 810 -7.06 12.78 -25.92
N LEU A 811 -7.41 11.54 -26.26
CA LEU A 811 -6.93 10.82 -27.45
C LEU A 811 -8.04 10.68 -28.50
N SER A 812 -7.65 10.49 -29.76
CA SER A 812 -8.61 10.18 -30.82
C SER A 812 -9.21 8.79 -30.62
N SER A 813 -10.51 8.65 -30.91
CA SER A 813 -11.17 7.33 -30.87
C SER A 813 -10.47 6.36 -31.83
N GLY A 814 -10.22 5.13 -31.36
CA GLY A 814 -9.48 4.12 -32.12
C GLY A 814 -7.96 4.27 -32.07
N ALA A 815 -7.41 5.26 -31.36
CA ALA A 815 -5.98 5.35 -31.11
C ALA A 815 -5.45 4.04 -30.49
N ARG A 816 -4.23 3.68 -30.87
CA ARG A 816 -3.53 2.46 -30.42
C ARG A 816 -2.23 2.86 -29.74
N THR A 817 -2.31 3.06 -28.44
CA THR A 817 -1.20 3.41 -27.56
C THR A 817 -1.09 2.36 -26.46
N LEU A 818 0.07 2.25 -25.81
CA LEU A 818 0.33 1.23 -24.79
C LEU A 818 0.98 1.88 -23.58
N GLY A 819 0.49 1.52 -22.39
CA GLY A 819 0.93 2.12 -21.14
C GLY A 819 0.56 3.60 -21.03
N ALA A 820 0.99 4.21 -19.92
CA ALA A 820 0.85 5.65 -19.72
C ALA A 820 1.74 6.41 -20.71
N ALA A 821 1.26 7.57 -21.18
CA ALA A 821 2.00 8.44 -22.05
C ALA A 821 3.34 8.86 -21.42
N ALA A 822 4.38 8.94 -22.26
CA ALA A 822 5.69 9.41 -21.82
C ALA A 822 5.58 10.86 -21.35
N ARG A 823 6.04 11.12 -20.13
CA ARG A 823 6.02 12.46 -19.53
C ARG A 823 7.40 13.11 -19.68
N PRO A 824 7.54 14.44 -19.72
CA PRO A 824 8.85 15.08 -19.56
C PRO A 824 9.48 14.64 -18.24
N ALA A 825 10.82 14.53 -18.17
CA ALA A 825 11.49 14.34 -16.87
C ALA A 825 11.35 15.64 -16.06
N SER A 826 10.93 15.52 -14.79
CA SER A 826 10.92 16.61 -13.80
C SER A 826 12.34 16.96 -13.38
#